data_AF-A0A497UJV4-F1
#
_entry.id   AF-A0A497UJV4-F1
#
_cell.length_a   1.000
_cell.length_b   1.000
_cell.length_c   1.000
_cell.angle_alpha   90.00
_cell.angle_beta   90.00
_cell.angle_gamma   90.00
#
_symmetry.space_group_name_H-M   'P 1'
#
loop_
_entity.id
_entity.type
_entity.pdbx_description
1 polymer ?
#
loop_
_entity_poly.entity_id
_entity_poly.type
_entity_poly.pdbx_seq_one_letter_code
_entity_poly.pdbx_strand_id
1 'polypeptide(L)'
;MKNTEYKDVFDVGEEAWSMDNKFSFPSMQNAFTIGENIRGMNNVSPLATVKLFNQSTEDILKKYYPDGNISANGNTNIIEDINITVKNKYKFSTYNYYFDNNRNSKYGDEGDLLAFKLLLFVSNDGNKVRECYEIVQPKDDEVILFLESDSGELSKDVLFGKMSAKVRKQFTDDQGNLKSNLFDNEIMKAVLKNTDSVNQEIVEELMKNGYIKESKIKSGFFSLLRYVMLGVSAPAKALGWVLKKLGEGVDFLKISDNFWDTEIEGYFFKKDKLTEAFTIPTEKLKYLRNLFTDKKGFDLADLTPKFLDDLIIDQLDSIEKFIIKYNTYVKQQIEKFFEPSDSLAGSLKENLTENIALLCGIWNGLVDFVASTLKFFGGLLEAPFDISKDFQHTLEMIDNFWDMLDMTLFENLWEAIKEGVKKIKEYLTSKDGNDLNWVRINYAAGFTISFIGTFFIPIADIAKVSEVGKMGEILAKINSEIGKTISQTTKFVKIQTAEAYQKVSKALEDLILLIKEGGKKLQDFVNNLWKKIADWFSNNKKLLLYEGAGNEIRSTLAKVVDIASDIAPLKISQYEKQIFDLPTEWAGMITKEGEIINNITSNSRKAVDLIAKYGKKLQGAIVTHNHPRGNSLSTSDIRMFMFEGIKELRAVAGTDGSVFALRNIGEKLTISEIATIQKNIVKALQPSGAGIKDNALDVADAYIKELMKHEGRFEYIHYKKL
;
A
#
# COMPACT_ATOMS: atom_id res chain seq x y z
N MET A 1 58.79 2.47 -48.04
CA MET A 1 60.15 2.75 -47.51
C MET A 1 60.05 2.64 -45.99
N LYS A 2 60.34 1.47 -45.45
CA LYS A 2 61.59 1.02 -44.78
C LYS A 2 61.58 1.30 -43.26
N ASN A 3 61.51 0.17 -42.53
CA ASN A 3 61.70 -0.02 -41.10
C ASN A 3 63.03 0.54 -40.59
N THR A 4 63.03 1.05 -39.36
CA THR A 4 64.11 0.78 -38.39
C THR A 4 63.58 0.94 -36.97
N GLU A 5 63.74 -0.14 -36.19
CA GLU A 5 63.52 -0.25 -34.75
C GLU A 5 64.67 0.44 -34.01
N TYR A 6 64.37 1.14 -32.90
CA TYR A 6 65.37 1.52 -31.90
C TYR A 6 65.17 0.64 -30.65
N LYS A 7 65.94 -0.45 -30.62
CA LYS A 7 66.36 -1.15 -29.41
C LYS A 7 67.46 -0.34 -28.72
N ASP A 8 67.56 -0.51 -27.40
CA ASP A 8 68.70 -0.16 -26.53
C ASP A 8 68.78 1.26 -25.96
N VAL A 9 67.99 1.55 -24.90
CA VAL A 9 68.37 2.54 -23.85
C VAL A 9 68.02 2.08 -22.42
N PHE A 10 67.54 0.86 -22.18
CA PHE A 10 67.35 0.37 -20.81
C PHE A 10 67.69 -1.12 -20.70
N ASP A 11 68.98 -1.42 -20.81
CA ASP A 11 69.57 -2.65 -20.32
C ASP A 11 70.19 -2.35 -18.94
N VAL A 12 69.43 -2.64 -17.89
CA VAL A 12 69.94 -2.65 -16.51
C VAL A 12 69.62 -4.04 -15.98
N GLY A 13 70.68 -4.86 -15.93
CA GLY A 13 70.62 -6.30 -15.76
C GLY A 13 70.09 -6.81 -14.42
N GLU A 14 69.92 -8.13 -14.39
CA GLU A 14 69.42 -8.96 -13.29
C GLU A 14 70.26 -8.89 -11.99
N GLU A 15 71.27 -8.03 -11.89
CA GLU A 15 72.01 -7.74 -10.64
C GLU A 15 71.35 -6.64 -9.78
N ALA A 16 70.33 -5.92 -10.26
CA ALA A 16 69.57 -4.99 -9.42
C ALA A 16 68.58 -5.68 -8.46
N TRP A 17 68.47 -7.01 -8.52
CA TRP A 17 67.53 -7.83 -7.73
C TRP A 17 68.22 -8.69 -6.66
N SER A 18 69.48 -8.42 -6.29
CA SER A 18 70.09 -9.02 -5.11
C SER A 18 70.94 -8.03 -4.32
N MET A 19 70.28 -7.24 -3.46
CA MET A 19 70.95 -6.69 -2.28
C MET A 19 70.02 -6.80 -1.08
N ASP A 20 70.08 -7.97 -0.44
CA ASP A 20 69.85 -8.18 0.99
C ASP A 20 70.90 -7.41 1.83
N ASN A 21 71.02 -6.10 1.60
CA ASN A 21 71.73 -5.22 2.51
C ASN A 21 70.71 -4.64 3.48
N LYS A 22 70.73 -5.19 4.69
CA LYS A 22 70.05 -4.71 5.89
C LYS A 22 70.39 -3.25 6.17
N PHE A 23 69.71 -2.32 5.51
CA PHE A 23 69.41 -1.03 6.12
C PHE A 23 68.24 -1.25 7.07
N SER A 24 68.56 -1.42 8.35
CA SER A 24 67.60 -1.27 9.43
C SER A 24 67.14 0.19 9.46
N PHE A 25 66.14 0.53 8.67
CA PHE A 25 65.35 1.72 8.94
C PHE A 25 64.57 1.46 10.24
N PRO A 26 64.68 2.34 11.26
CA PRO A 26 63.84 2.22 12.44
C PRO A 26 62.37 2.20 11.98
N SER A 27 61.57 1.32 12.58
CA SER A 27 60.17 1.13 12.24
C SER A 27 59.45 2.49 12.19
N MET A 28 59.06 2.93 10.98
CA MET A 28 58.33 4.18 10.71
C MET A 28 56.86 4.14 11.19
N GLN A 29 56.53 3.33 12.19
CA GLN A 29 55.17 3.30 12.75
C GLN A 29 54.94 4.41 13.80
N ASN A 30 55.99 5.00 14.39
CA ASN A 30 55.87 6.00 15.46
C ASN A 30 56.68 7.31 15.24
N ALA A 31 57.26 7.55 14.07
CA ALA A 31 58.16 8.70 13.86
C ALA A 31 57.44 10.04 13.57
N PHE A 32 56.12 10.04 13.31
CA PHE A 32 55.36 11.23 12.88
C PHE A 32 54.29 11.69 13.88
N THR A 33 54.25 11.11 15.08
CA THR A 33 53.32 11.43 16.18
C THR A 33 53.91 12.43 17.19
N ILE A 34 54.86 13.26 16.78
CA ILE A 34 55.36 14.36 17.62
C ILE A 34 54.76 15.65 17.06
N GLY A 35 53.90 16.31 17.84
CA GLY A 35 53.47 17.66 17.55
C GLY A 35 54.64 18.65 17.56
N GLU A 36 54.95 19.23 16.41
CA GLU A 36 55.97 20.27 16.23
C GLU A 36 55.34 21.66 16.08
N ASN A 37 56.16 22.70 16.22
CA ASN A 37 55.76 24.06 15.89
C ASN A 37 56.17 24.38 14.44
N ILE A 38 55.20 24.45 13.54
CA ILE A 38 55.43 24.62 12.10
C ILE A 38 54.62 25.82 11.61
N ARG A 39 55.27 26.77 10.93
CA ARG A 39 54.65 28.01 10.42
C ARG A 39 53.83 28.80 11.46
N GLY A 40 54.26 28.78 12.72
CA GLY A 40 53.54 29.47 13.79
C GLY A 40 52.24 28.79 14.23
N MET A 41 52.05 27.53 13.84
CA MET A 41 51.04 26.61 14.39
C MET A 41 51.70 25.66 15.38
N ASN A 42 51.11 25.48 16.55
CA ASN A 42 51.61 24.57 17.57
C ASN A 42 51.05 23.16 17.41
N ASN A 43 51.77 22.13 17.86
CA ASN A 43 51.27 20.75 17.91
C ASN A 43 50.72 20.24 16.56
N VAL A 44 51.53 20.31 15.50
CA VAL A 44 51.19 19.81 14.17
C VAL A 44 52.21 18.79 13.68
N SER A 45 51.81 17.86 12.82
CA SER A 45 52.69 16.84 12.25
C SER A 45 53.75 17.48 11.34
N PRO A 46 54.96 16.91 11.21
CA PRO A 46 55.94 17.30 10.19
C PRO A 46 55.37 17.33 8.76
N LEU A 47 54.32 16.56 8.49
CA LEU A 47 53.59 16.56 7.23
C LEU A 47 52.88 17.88 6.92
N ALA A 48 52.67 18.73 7.94
CA ALA A 48 52.17 20.08 7.77
C ALA A 48 53.25 21.04 7.25
N THR A 49 54.54 20.67 7.07
CA THR A 49 55.63 21.57 6.61
C THR A 49 55.37 22.26 5.27
N VAL A 50 54.55 21.66 4.40
CA VAL A 50 54.10 22.28 3.15
C VAL A 50 52.59 22.47 3.21
N LYS A 51 52.13 23.68 2.89
CA LYS A 51 50.70 23.98 2.78
C LYS A 51 50.15 23.41 1.47
N LEU A 52 49.36 22.35 1.57
CA LEU A 52 48.66 21.72 0.44
C LEU A 52 47.17 22.05 0.52
N PHE A 53 46.55 22.42 -0.59
CA PHE A 53 45.11 22.69 -0.68
C PHE A 53 44.30 21.41 -0.96
N ASN A 54 42.99 21.51 -0.79
CA ASN A 54 42.01 20.44 -1.05
C ASN A 54 42.23 19.19 -0.20
N GLN A 55 42.55 19.37 1.07
CA GLN A 55 42.79 18.28 2.00
C GLN A 55 41.49 17.69 2.52
N SER A 56 41.45 16.37 2.70
CA SER A 56 40.33 15.67 3.33
C SER A 56 40.29 15.90 4.85
N THR A 57 39.15 15.63 5.49
CA THR A 57 39.02 15.64 6.95
C THR A 57 40.05 14.73 7.63
N GLU A 58 40.34 13.56 7.06
CA GLU A 58 41.36 12.65 7.60
C GLU A 58 42.78 13.21 7.48
N ASP A 59 43.08 13.96 6.41
CA ASP A 59 44.35 14.67 6.27
C ASP A 59 44.49 15.79 7.29
N ILE A 60 43.42 16.57 7.50
CA ILE A 60 43.39 17.63 8.52
C ILE A 60 43.68 17.04 9.91
N LEU A 61 42.97 15.96 10.26
CA LEU A 61 43.13 15.28 11.54
C LEU A 61 44.58 14.82 11.74
N LYS A 62 45.14 14.09 10.77
CA LYS A 62 46.50 13.53 10.87
C LYS A 62 47.59 14.60 10.89
N LYS A 63 47.42 15.70 10.14
CA LYS A 63 48.48 16.69 9.96
C LYS A 63 48.42 17.82 10.97
N TYR A 64 47.23 18.26 11.37
CA TYR A 64 47.05 19.45 12.20
C TYR A 64 46.63 19.13 13.64
N TYR A 65 46.15 17.91 13.88
CA TYR A 65 45.74 17.41 15.19
C TYR A 65 46.35 16.01 15.47
N PRO A 66 47.67 15.81 15.29
CA PRO A 66 48.31 14.48 15.39
C PRO A 66 48.15 13.84 16.77
N ASP A 67 48.12 14.68 17.82
CA ASP A 67 47.97 14.29 19.22
C ASP A 67 46.62 14.76 19.81
N GLY A 68 45.65 15.05 18.94
CA GLY A 68 44.33 15.51 19.34
C GLY A 68 43.51 14.43 20.06
N ASN A 69 42.73 14.83 21.06
CA ASN A 69 41.81 13.92 21.72
C ASN A 69 40.58 13.71 20.84
N ILE A 70 40.35 12.45 20.45
CA ILE A 70 39.14 12.03 19.77
C ILE A 70 38.23 11.34 20.78
N SER A 71 37.13 11.98 21.16
CA SER A 71 36.09 11.31 21.96
C SER A 71 34.90 10.94 21.08
N ALA A 72 34.51 9.66 21.11
CA ALA A 72 33.30 9.16 20.46
C ALA A 72 32.20 8.89 21.50
N ASN A 73 30.97 9.39 21.28
CA ASN A 73 29.82 9.10 22.14
C ASN A 73 28.52 9.00 21.33
N GLY A 74 28.13 7.79 20.94
CA GLY A 74 26.99 7.57 20.03
C GLY A 74 27.26 8.20 18.66
N ASN A 75 26.35 9.06 18.18
CA ASN A 75 26.43 9.71 16.87
C ASN A 75 27.38 10.92 16.83
N THR A 76 28.45 10.90 17.62
CA THR A 76 29.27 12.07 17.89
C THR A 76 30.74 11.71 17.95
N ASN A 77 31.59 12.45 17.21
CA ASN A 77 33.04 12.52 17.47
C ASN A 77 33.36 13.93 18.01
N ILE A 78 34.51 14.18 18.60
CA ILE A 78 34.98 15.53 18.99
C ILE A 78 36.48 15.53 18.70
N ILE A 79 37.01 16.56 18.04
CA ILE A 79 38.44 16.64 17.74
C ILE A 79 39.00 17.88 18.43
N GLU A 80 39.59 17.65 19.61
CA GLU A 80 40.20 18.68 20.44
C GLU A 80 41.73 18.62 20.30
N ASP A 81 42.37 19.78 20.19
CA ASP A 81 43.84 19.89 20.26
C ASP A 81 44.38 19.47 21.64
N ILE A 82 45.66 19.11 21.69
CA ILE A 82 46.30 18.71 22.95
C ILE A 82 46.33 19.92 23.90
N ASN A 83 45.93 19.71 25.16
CA ASN A 83 45.87 20.71 26.24
C ASN A 83 44.71 21.73 26.20
N ILE A 84 43.68 21.54 25.37
CA ILE A 84 42.44 22.33 25.54
C ILE A 84 41.70 21.80 26.78
N THR A 85 41.89 22.48 27.91
CA THR A 85 40.95 22.37 29.02
C THR A 85 39.92 23.47 28.80
N VAL A 86 38.80 23.18 28.14
CA VAL A 86 37.69 24.15 28.05
C VAL A 86 37.21 24.40 29.49
N LYS A 87 37.76 25.44 30.12
CA LYS A 87 37.43 25.87 31.48
C LYS A 87 36.03 26.47 31.46
N ASN A 88 35.00 25.62 31.38
CA ASN A 88 33.58 25.86 31.74
C ASN A 88 32.60 24.74 31.30
N LYS A 89 33.05 23.48 31.19
CA LYS A 89 32.16 22.30 30.94
C LYS A 89 31.42 22.29 29.59
N TYR A 90 31.78 23.13 28.62
CA TYR A 90 31.25 23.00 27.25
C TYR A 90 31.87 21.77 26.59
N LYS A 91 31.06 20.73 26.37
CA LYS A 91 31.45 19.54 25.60
C LYS A 91 30.98 19.73 24.17
N PHE A 92 31.89 19.96 23.24
CA PHE A 92 31.54 20.23 21.86
C PHE A 92 31.37 18.95 21.04
N SER A 93 30.14 18.47 20.89
CA SER A 93 29.84 17.26 20.12
C SER A 93 29.86 17.51 18.61
N THR A 94 30.49 16.66 17.80
CA THR A 94 30.19 16.57 16.36
C THR A 94 28.92 15.76 16.18
N TYR A 95 28.15 15.99 15.12
CA TYR A 95 26.84 15.38 14.95
C TYR A 95 26.79 14.63 13.63
N ASN A 96 26.67 13.31 13.71
CA ASN A 96 26.34 12.46 12.58
C ASN A 96 24.82 12.36 12.51
N TYR A 97 24.25 12.94 11.46
CA TYR A 97 22.81 12.90 11.26
C TYR A 97 22.50 11.66 10.45
N TYR A 98 21.95 10.63 11.08
CA TYR A 98 21.57 9.39 10.41
C TYR A 98 20.09 9.40 10.06
N PHE A 99 19.78 8.86 8.89
CA PHE A 99 18.46 8.39 8.51
C PHE A 99 18.34 6.94 8.96
N ASP A 100 17.31 6.66 9.75
CA ASP A 100 16.91 5.33 10.21
C ASP A 100 16.39 4.50 9.03
N ASN A 101 17.32 4.06 8.18
CA ASN A 101 17.03 3.45 6.89
C ASN A 101 16.55 2.00 7.06
N ASN A 102 16.87 1.36 8.20
CA ASN A 102 16.34 0.06 8.59
C ASN A 102 15.05 0.14 9.45
N ARG A 103 14.61 1.36 9.81
CA ARG A 103 13.36 1.68 10.53
C ARG A 103 13.27 1.03 11.91
N ASN A 104 14.39 0.84 12.58
CA ASN A 104 14.46 0.15 13.87
C ASN A 104 14.51 1.11 15.07
N SER A 105 14.46 2.43 14.82
CA SER A 105 14.57 3.50 15.81
C SER A 105 15.89 3.50 16.60
N LYS A 106 16.95 2.90 16.05
CA LYS A 106 18.32 2.89 16.59
C LYS A 106 19.28 3.53 15.59
N TYR A 107 19.62 4.78 15.86
CA TYR A 107 20.43 5.59 14.96
C TYR A 107 21.92 5.24 14.98
N GLY A 108 22.53 5.10 13.81
CA GLY A 108 23.98 4.92 13.61
C GLY A 108 24.44 3.46 13.57
N ASP A 109 23.54 2.51 13.34
CA ASP A 109 23.89 1.10 13.12
C ASP A 109 24.09 0.76 11.63
N GLU A 110 24.45 -0.50 11.32
CA GLU A 110 24.80 -0.92 9.94
C GLU A 110 23.68 -0.73 8.91
N GLY A 111 22.44 -0.48 9.35
CA GLY A 111 21.30 -0.31 8.44
C GLY A 111 20.96 1.14 8.12
N ASP A 112 21.65 2.12 8.73
CA ASP A 112 21.34 3.55 8.62
C ASP A 112 22.16 4.28 7.57
N LEU A 113 21.57 5.33 6.98
CA LEU A 113 22.26 6.19 6.01
C LEU A 113 22.64 7.53 6.62
N LEU A 114 23.90 7.93 6.47
CA LEU A 114 24.39 9.21 6.95
C LEU A 114 23.95 10.37 6.04
N ALA A 115 23.16 11.30 6.59
CA ALA A 115 22.67 12.50 5.93
C ALA A 115 23.79 13.53 5.68
N PHE A 116 24.47 13.89 6.77
CA PHE A 116 25.67 14.70 6.76
C PHE A 116 26.38 14.59 8.12
N LYS A 117 27.67 14.92 8.12
CA LYS A 117 28.54 15.04 9.28
C LYS A 117 28.76 16.52 9.56
N LEU A 118 28.36 16.97 10.75
CA LEU A 118 28.82 18.26 11.27
C LEU A 118 30.07 17.99 12.11
N LEU A 119 31.25 18.29 11.57
CA LEU A 119 32.57 18.15 12.20
C LEU A 119 32.98 19.47 12.86
N LEU A 120 33.40 19.44 14.13
CA LEU A 120 33.99 20.61 14.80
C LEU A 120 35.43 20.33 15.22
N PHE A 121 36.34 21.15 14.71
CA PHE A 121 37.73 21.21 15.12
C PHE A 121 37.94 22.40 16.06
N VAL A 122 38.54 22.18 17.23
CA VAL A 122 38.78 23.24 18.21
C VAL A 122 40.28 23.38 18.48
N SER A 123 40.81 24.59 18.40
CA SER A 123 42.18 24.92 18.83
C SER A 123 42.20 26.31 19.46
N ASN A 124 43.15 26.59 20.35
CA ASN A 124 43.44 27.96 20.79
C ASN A 124 44.45 28.66 19.86
N ASP A 125 44.92 27.97 18.81
CA ASP A 125 45.83 28.48 17.81
C ASP A 125 45.08 28.98 16.57
N GLY A 126 44.85 30.30 16.50
CA GLY A 126 44.15 30.92 15.37
C GLY A 126 44.81 30.74 14.01
N ASN A 127 46.15 30.58 13.95
CA ASN A 127 46.84 30.28 12.69
C ASN A 127 46.50 28.88 12.20
N LYS A 128 46.43 27.91 13.12
CA LYS A 128 46.05 26.53 12.81
C LYS A 128 44.60 26.45 12.30
N VAL A 129 43.66 27.04 13.03
CA VAL A 129 42.22 27.03 12.69
C VAL A 129 41.98 27.67 11.33
N ARG A 130 42.61 28.83 11.08
CA ARG A 130 42.53 29.53 9.78
C ARG A 130 43.14 28.72 8.65
N GLU A 131 44.33 28.14 8.83
CA GLU A 131 44.97 27.36 7.76
C GLU A 131 44.16 26.11 7.43
N CYS A 132 43.63 25.41 8.43
CA CYS A 132 42.75 24.26 8.23
C CYS A 132 41.49 24.64 7.43
N TYR A 133 40.86 25.76 7.76
CA TYR A 133 39.74 26.30 6.98
C TYR A 133 40.12 26.55 5.52
N GLU A 134 41.26 27.18 5.26
CA GLU A 134 41.68 27.54 3.91
C GLU A 134 41.93 26.31 3.03
N ILE A 135 42.54 25.27 3.59
CA ILE A 135 42.99 24.10 2.84
C ILE A 135 41.99 22.95 2.79
N VAL A 136 41.00 22.88 3.69
CA VAL A 136 40.06 21.75 3.72
C VAL A 136 39.10 21.79 2.53
N GLN A 137 38.81 20.61 1.99
CA GLN A 137 37.74 20.37 1.04
C GLN A 137 36.73 19.42 1.70
N PRO A 138 35.53 19.90 2.09
CA PRO A 138 34.50 19.03 2.62
C PRO A 138 34.12 17.95 1.61
N LYS A 139 33.93 16.72 2.10
CA LYS A 139 33.27 15.65 1.33
C LYS A 139 31.81 16.01 1.09
N ASP A 140 31.18 15.28 0.18
CA ASP A 140 29.80 15.50 -0.25
C ASP A 140 28.79 15.59 0.91
N ASP A 141 29.05 14.93 2.03
CA ASP A 141 28.20 14.85 3.21
C ASP A 141 28.74 15.68 4.40
N GLU A 142 29.71 16.58 4.22
CA GLU A 142 30.37 17.26 5.34
C GLU A 142 30.01 18.75 5.49
N VAL A 143 29.77 19.14 6.74
CA VAL A 143 29.83 20.52 7.24
C VAL A 143 30.95 20.56 8.26
N ILE A 144 31.99 21.34 7.99
CA ILE A 144 33.20 21.41 8.81
C ILE A 144 33.30 22.79 9.42
N LEU A 145 33.43 22.85 10.74
CA LEU A 145 33.59 24.05 11.52
C LEU A 145 34.96 24.03 12.21
N PHE A 146 35.66 25.15 12.19
CA PHE A 146 36.91 25.35 12.92
C PHE A 146 36.72 26.49 13.90
N LEU A 147 36.88 26.20 15.18
CA LEU A 147 36.68 27.14 16.27
C LEU A 147 38.03 27.48 16.91
N GLU A 148 38.41 28.74 16.83
CA GLU A 148 39.46 29.32 17.67
C GLU A 148 38.85 29.67 19.03
N SER A 149 39.26 28.94 20.07
CA SER A 149 38.77 29.14 21.45
C SER A 149 39.91 29.06 22.44
N ASP A 150 40.14 30.16 23.14
CA ASP A 150 41.10 30.31 24.24
C ASP A 150 40.39 30.56 25.59
N SER A 151 39.05 30.66 25.56
CA SER A 151 38.25 31.28 26.62
C SER A 151 37.22 30.34 27.24
N GLY A 152 36.74 30.70 28.43
CA GLY A 152 35.58 30.05 29.06
C GLY A 152 34.23 30.55 28.52
N GLU A 153 34.20 31.42 27.51
CA GLU A 153 33.01 32.14 27.02
C GLU A 153 32.96 32.21 25.49
N LEU A 154 32.02 31.49 24.87
CA LEU A 154 31.83 31.42 23.41
C LEU A 154 31.69 32.76 22.66
N SER A 155 31.35 33.86 23.35
CA SER A 155 31.14 35.20 22.77
C SER A 155 32.40 35.85 22.20
N LYS A 156 33.58 35.33 22.56
CA LYS A 156 34.89 35.83 22.12
C LYS A 156 35.56 34.91 21.10
N ASP A 157 35.02 33.72 20.91
CA ASP A 157 35.59 32.68 20.06
C ASP A 157 35.32 32.98 18.57
N VAL A 158 36.31 32.68 17.73
CA VAL A 158 36.26 32.95 16.28
C VAL A 158 35.96 31.66 15.53
N LEU A 159 34.90 31.67 14.74
CA LEU A 159 34.44 30.53 13.95
C LEU A 159 34.75 30.73 12.46
N PHE A 160 35.30 29.67 11.88
CA PHE A 160 35.40 29.45 10.45
C PHE A 160 34.55 28.23 10.08
N GLY A 161 34.03 28.16 8.86
CA GLY A 161 33.20 27.04 8.45
C GLY A 161 33.17 26.82 6.96
N LYS A 162 33.08 25.57 6.52
CA LYS A 162 32.82 25.17 5.13
C LYS A 162 31.75 24.09 5.09
N MET A 163 30.88 24.17 4.11
CA MET A 163 29.81 23.22 3.84
C MET A 163 29.97 22.72 2.41
N SER A 164 29.79 21.41 2.22
CA SER A 164 29.83 20.82 0.89
C SER A 164 28.77 21.46 -0.02
N ALA A 165 29.06 21.53 -1.32
CA ALA A 165 28.09 22.05 -2.29
C ALA A 165 26.79 21.22 -2.33
N LYS A 166 26.89 19.91 -2.07
CA LYS A 166 25.74 19.00 -2.03
C LYS A 166 24.85 19.27 -0.81
N VAL A 167 25.42 19.54 0.36
CA VAL A 167 24.68 19.91 1.56
C VAL A 167 24.10 21.32 1.41
N ARG A 168 24.87 22.28 0.88
CA ARG A 168 24.42 23.68 0.67
C ARG A 168 23.16 23.78 -0.19
N LYS A 169 23.11 23.04 -1.30
CA LYS A 169 21.95 23.05 -2.23
C LYS A 169 20.63 22.63 -1.56
N GLN A 170 20.67 22.01 -0.39
CA GLN A 170 19.46 21.65 0.35
C GLN A 170 18.77 22.89 0.94
N PHE A 171 19.55 23.92 1.29
CA PHE A 171 19.08 25.16 1.92
C PHE A 171 18.80 26.29 0.93
N THR A 172 19.34 26.18 -0.29
CA THR A 172 19.21 27.23 -1.31
C THR A 172 18.28 26.82 -2.46
N ASP A 173 17.65 27.80 -3.09
CA ASP A 173 16.99 27.63 -4.39
C ASP A 173 18.01 27.53 -5.54
N ASP A 174 17.51 27.36 -6.76
CA ASP A 174 18.33 27.29 -7.98
C ASP A 174 19.14 28.58 -8.24
N GLN A 175 18.75 29.69 -7.63
CA GLN A 175 19.40 31.00 -7.73
C GLN A 175 20.44 31.21 -6.62
N GLY A 176 20.56 30.26 -5.69
CA GLY A 176 21.49 30.32 -4.55
C GLY A 176 20.99 31.17 -3.38
N ASN A 177 19.73 31.59 -3.37
CA ASN A 177 19.10 32.26 -2.23
C ASN A 177 18.61 31.23 -1.23
N LEU A 178 18.57 31.57 0.05
CA LEU A 178 17.95 30.71 1.06
C LEU A 178 16.47 30.51 0.72
N LYS A 179 15.98 29.28 0.84
CA LYS A 179 14.57 28.97 0.66
C LYS A 179 13.74 29.79 1.65
N SER A 180 12.74 30.51 1.16
CA SER A 180 11.98 31.51 1.93
C SER A 180 11.27 30.94 3.17
N ASN A 181 10.94 29.65 3.16
CA ASN A 181 10.28 28.95 4.26
C ASN A 181 11.25 28.38 5.31
N LEU A 182 12.57 28.52 5.11
CA LEU A 182 13.59 27.86 5.94
C LEU A 182 13.59 28.39 7.39
N PHE A 183 13.46 29.71 7.57
CA PHE A 183 13.49 30.37 8.89
C PHE A 183 12.12 30.91 9.33
N ASP A 184 11.14 30.95 8.42
CA ASP A 184 9.79 31.48 8.69
C ASP A 184 8.79 30.44 9.20
N ASN A 185 9.18 29.17 9.33
CA ASN A 185 8.32 28.12 9.83
C ASN A 185 8.14 28.19 11.36
N GLU A 186 7.01 27.70 11.88
CA GLU A 186 6.66 27.77 13.30
C GLU A 186 7.66 27.03 14.22
N ILE A 187 8.35 26.01 13.69
CA ILE A 187 9.41 25.27 14.38
C ILE A 187 10.61 26.20 14.62
N MET A 188 11.04 26.92 13.59
CA MET A 188 12.13 27.88 13.67
C MET A 188 11.76 29.08 14.54
N LYS A 189 10.52 29.57 14.50
CA LYS A 189 10.04 30.59 15.44
C LYS A 189 10.09 30.10 16.90
N ALA A 190 9.70 28.85 17.15
CA ALA A 190 9.77 28.25 18.49
C ALA A 190 11.21 28.01 18.96
N VAL A 191 12.10 27.60 18.06
CA VAL A 191 13.54 27.47 18.29
C VAL A 191 14.14 28.82 18.65
N LEU A 192 13.92 29.84 17.81
CA LEU A 192 14.44 31.19 17.97
C LEU A 192 13.95 31.85 19.27
N LYS A 193 12.74 31.51 19.73
CA LYS A 193 12.19 31.99 21.02
C LYS A 193 12.89 31.41 22.25
N ASN A 194 13.51 30.23 22.14
CA ASN A 194 14.15 29.51 23.24
C ASN A 194 15.69 29.56 23.20
N THR A 195 16.27 30.20 22.20
CA THR A 195 17.70 30.43 22.08
C THR A 195 17.99 31.90 22.38
N ASP A 196 18.53 32.20 23.57
CA ASP A 196 18.85 33.57 23.98
C ASP A 196 19.87 34.23 23.02
N SER A 197 19.46 35.29 22.33
CA SER A 197 20.29 36.22 21.54
C SER A 197 21.23 35.55 20.52
N VAL A 198 20.70 35.18 19.35
CA VAL A 198 21.35 34.20 18.47
C VAL A 198 22.08 34.80 17.26
N ASN A 199 23.19 34.16 16.91
CA ASN A 199 23.99 34.36 15.70
C ASN A 199 23.31 33.81 14.44
N GLN A 200 22.01 34.10 14.27
CA GLN A 200 21.22 33.65 13.13
C GLN A 200 21.86 34.06 11.79
N GLU A 201 22.34 35.29 11.70
CA GLU A 201 23.04 35.82 10.52
C GLU A 201 24.23 34.95 10.09
N ILE A 202 24.95 34.35 11.05
CA ILE A 202 26.12 33.50 10.77
C ILE A 202 25.69 32.09 10.32
N VAL A 203 24.57 31.58 10.84
CA VAL A 203 23.97 30.32 10.36
C VAL A 203 23.41 30.51 8.94
N GLU A 204 22.75 31.64 8.69
CA GLU A 204 22.27 32.02 7.37
C GLU A 204 23.42 32.20 6.37
N GLU A 205 24.52 32.85 6.79
CA GLU A 205 25.73 32.97 5.97
C GLU A 205 26.28 31.60 5.56
N LEU A 206 26.41 30.68 6.52
CA LEU A 206 26.88 29.32 6.27
C LEU A 206 25.99 28.58 5.26
N MET A 207 24.67 28.65 5.43
CA MET A 207 23.71 27.98 4.55
C MET A 207 23.64 28.62 3.17
N LYS A 208 23.72 29.95 3.11
CA LYS A 208 23.60 30.71 1.85
C LYS A 208 24.88 30.59 1.03
N ASN A 209 26.03 30.79 1.65
CA ASN A 209 27.31 30.88 0.96
C ASN A 209 28.05 29.54 0.91
N GLY A 210 27.70 28.61 1.80
CA GLY A 210 28.45 27.37 2.01
C GLY A 210 29.73 27.56 2.83
N TYR A 211 29.97 28.75 3.39
CA TYR A 211 31.14 29.01 4.21
C TYR A 211 30.90 30.15 5.21
N ILE A 212 31.70 30.17 6.27
CA ILE A 212 31.89 31.28 7.21
C ILE A 212 33.38 31.62 7.17
N LYS A 213 33.72 32.85 6.76
CA LYS A 213 35.12 33.26 6.64
C LYS A 213 35.78 33.60 7.95
N GLU A 214 35.09 34.31 8.83
CA GLU A 214 35.56 34.68 10.16
C GLU A 214 34.40 35.36 10.91
N SER A 215 33.85 34.71 11.92
CA SER A 215 32.70 35.24 12.66
C SER A 215 32.78 34.93 14.14
N LYS A 216 32.47 35.92 14.99
CA LYS A 216 32.36 35.68 16.44
C LYS A 216 31.04 34.99 16.74
N ILE A 217 31.06 33.90 17.49
CA ILE A 217 29.84 33.15 17.86
C ILE A 217 29.29 33.54 19.25
N LYS A 218 28.09 33.09 19.62
CA LYS A 218 27.53 33.21 20.97
C LYS A 218 27.15 31.83 21.49
N SER A 219 26.86 31.71 22.79
CA SER A 219 26.52 30.44 23.45
C SER A 219 25.34 29.67 22.82
N GLY A 220 24.45 30.35 22.09
CA GLY A 220 23.32 29.75 21.37
C GLY A 220 23.61 29.28 19.93
N PHE A 221 24.80 29.55 19.35
CA PHE A 221 25.08 29.28 17.93
C PHE A 221 24.94 27.80 17.56
N PHE A 222 25.64 26.91 18.27
CA PHE A 222 25.61 25.48 17.96
C PHE A 222 24.24 24.85 18.20
N SER A 223 23.51 25.34 19.21
CA SER A 223 22.12 24.95 19.44
C SER A 223 21.22 25.37 18.28
N LEU A 224 21.33 26.61 17.80
CA LEU A 224 20.56 27.07 16.64
C LEU A 224 20.92 26.29 15.38
N LEU A 225 22.21 26.12 15.08
CA LEU A 225 22.66 25.34 13.93
C LEU A 225 22.06 23.92 13.97
N ARG A 226 22.13 23.25 15.12
CA ARG A 226 21.48 21.95 15.33
C ARG A 226 19.98 21.99 15.05
N TYR A 227 19.27 22.98 15.57
CA TYR A 227 17.82 23.08 15.40
C TYR A 227 17.39 23.45 13.97
N VAL A 228 18.14 24.30 13.26
CA VAL A 228 17.87 24.57 11.84
C VAL A 228 18.06 23.28 11.04
N MET A 229 19.14 22.54 11.31
CA MET A 229 19.42 21.25 10.69
C MET A 229 18.34 20.19 10.96
N LEU A 230 17.72 20.19 12.15
CA LEU A 230 16.56 19.34 12.47
C LEU A 230 15.29 19.85 11.76
N GLY A 231 15.04 21.16 11.79
CA GLY A 231 13.86 21.83 11.25
C GLY A 231 13.68 21.72 9.73
N VAL A 232 14.76 21.48 8.96
CA VAL A 232 14.66 21.25 7.51
C VAL A 232 14.10 19.87 7.17
N SER A 233 14.40 18.85 7.98
CA SER A 233 14.01 17.47 7.69
C SER A 233 12.72 17.03 8.41
N ALA A 234 12.39 17.67 9.52
CA ALA A 234 11.27 17.29 10.37
C ALA A 234 9.88 17.47 9.71
N PRO A 235 9.58 18.58 8.98
CA PRO A 235 8.33 18.73 8.23
C PRO A 235 8.09 17.63 7.19
N ALA A 236 9.15 17.28 6.44
CA ALA A 236 9.10 16.24 5.42
C ALA A 236 8.77 14.88 6.04
N LYS A 237 9.47 14.52 7.11
CA LYS A 237 9.25 13.26 7.84
C LYS A 237 7.86 13.21 8.49
N ALA A 238 7.37 14.32 9.03
CA ALA A 238 6.01 14.39 9.58
C ALA A 238 4.95 14.18 8.52
N LEU A 239 5.04 14.89 7.38
CA LEU A 239 4.13 14.67 6.26
C LEU A 239 4.25 13.24 5.73
N GLY A 240 5.47 12.71 5.62
CA GLY A 240 5.72 11.33 5.19
C GLY A 240 5.03 10.30 6.09
N TRP A 241 5.18 10.46 7.39
CA TRP A 241 4.50 9.64 8.39
C TRP A 241 2.96 9.76 8.29
N VAL A 242 2.43 10.98 8.11
CA VAL A 242 1.00 11.22 7.93
C VAL A 242 0.48 10.48 6.69
N LEU A 243 1.11 10.68 5.53
CA LEU A 243 0.69 10.05 4.27
C LEU A 243 0.78 8.53 4.33
N LYS A 244 1.81 7.98 4.96
CA LYS A 244 1.95 6.53 5.15
C LYS A 244 0.85 5.97 6.03
N LYS A 245 0.56 6.61 7.17
CA LYS A 245 -0.55 6.22 8.05
C LYS A 245 -1.91 6.29 7.33
N LEU A 246 -2.13 7.33 6.54
CA LEU A 246 -3.34 7.42 5.70
C LEU A 246 -3.38 6.28 4.69
N GLY A 247 -2.29 6.02 3.99
CA GLY A 247 -2.19 4.92 3.02
C GLY A 247 -2.45 3.54 3.65
N GLU A 248 -2.02 3.31 4.89
CA GLU A 248 -2.35 2.09 5.65
C GLU A 248 -3.81 2.06 6.13
N GLY A 249 -4.40 3.23 6.32
CA GLY A 249 -5.71 3.41 6.92
C GLY A 249 -6.88 3.52 5.93
N VAL A 250 -6.68 3.90 4.67
CA VAL A 250 -7.78 4.14 3.72
C VAL A 250 -8.45 2.87 3.20
N ASP A 251 -7.89 1.68 3.47
CA ASP A 251 -8.42 0.39 3.00
C ASP A 251 -9.86 0.12 3.47
N PHE A 252 -10.31 0.68 4.61
CA PHE A 252 -11.69 0.52 5.09
C PHE A 252 -12.73 1.21 4.17
N LEU A 253 -12.29 2.09 3.26
CA LEU A 253 -13.15 2.75 2.27
C LEU A 253 -13.58 1.80 1.15
N LYS A 254 -12.94 0.64 1.01
CA LYS A 254 -13.33 -0.38 0.05
C LYS A 254 -14.75 -0.88 0.32
N ILE A 255 -15.45 -1.16 -0.76
CA ILE A 255 -16.72 -1.86 -0.71
C ILE A 255 -16.41 -3.34 -0.50
N SER A 256 -17.15 -3.99 0.40
CA SER A 256 -16.98 -5.42 0.68
C SER A 256 -17.05 -6.25 -0.59
N ASP A 257 -16.14 -7.22 -0.75
CA ASP A 257 -16.12 -8.10 -1.93
C ASP A 257 -17.39 -8.96 -2.09
N ASN A 258 -18.16 -9.12 -1.01
CA ASN A 258 -19.44 -9.82 -1.05
C ASN A 258 -20.59 -8.91 -1.49
N PHE A 259 -20.35 -7.61 -1.63
CA PHE A 259 -21.41 -6.66 -1.92
C PHE A 259 -21.77 -6.62 -3.40
N TRP A 260 -20.82 -6.74 -4.33
CA TRP A 260 -21.06 -6.65 -5.78
C TRP A 260 -21.46 -7.97 -6.44
N ASP A 261 -21.28 -9.10 -5.73
CA ASP A 261 -21.69 -10.41 -6.21
C ASP A 261 -23.23 -10.52 -6.16
N THR A 262 -23.85 -10.15 -7.27
CA THR A 262 -25.31 -10.17 -7.47
C THR A 262 -25.92 -11.57 -7.44
N GLU A 263 -25.09 -12.60 -7.28
CA GLU A 263 -25.49 -13.99 -7.17
C GLU A 263 -25.69 -14.46 -5.71
N ILE A 264 -25.45 -13.58 -4.72
CA ILE A 264 -25.98 -13.74 -3.36
C ILE A 264 -27.50 -13.46 -3.38
N GLU A 265 -28.33 -14.47 -3.12
CA GLU A 265 -29.79 -14.31 -3.08
C GLU A 265 -30.23 -13.22 -2.07
N GLY A 266 -31.10 -12.30 -2.51
CA GLY A 266 -31.52 -11.13 -1.73
C GLY A 266 -30.88 -9.79 -2.14
N TYR A 267 -30.24 -9.73 -3.31
CA TYR A 267 -29.62 -8.51 -3.83
C TYR A 267 -30.64 -7.40 -4.13
N PHE A 268 -30.51 -6.26 -3.46
CA PHE A 268 -31.48 -5.16 -3.53
C PHE A 268 -31.15 -4.23 -4.69
N PHE A 269 -31.83 -4.36 -5.83
CA PHE A 269 -31.86 -3.31 -6.87
C PHE A 269 -32.81 -2.17 -6.49
N LYS A 270 -32.92 -1.85 -5.20
CA LYS A 270 -33.59 -0.63 -4.77
C LYS A 270 -32.54 0.47 -4.80
N LYS A 271 -32.74 1.44 -5.68
CA LYS A 271 -31.86 2.61 -5.86
C LYS A 271 -31.37 3.19 -4.54
N ASP A 272 -32.26 3.40 -3.56
CA ASP A 272 -31.91 3.95 -2.25
C ASP A 272 -30.96 3.05 -1.45
N LYS A 273 -31.13 1.73 -1.55
CA LYS A 273 -30.27 0.74 -0.87
C LYS A 273 -28.89 0.60 -1.52
N LEU A 274 -28.82 0.69 -2.84
CA LEU A 274 -27.54 0.76 -3.55
C LEU A 274 -26.82 2.06 -3.21
N THR A 275 -27.54 3.18 -3.20
CA THR A 275 -26.98 4.47 -2.83
C THR A 275 -26.42 4.43 -1.41
N GLU A 276 -27.19 3.94 -0.44
CA GLU A 276 -26.75 3.80 0.96
C GLU A 276 -25.46 2.97 1.08
N ALA A 277 -25.35 1.88 0.33
CA ALA A 277 -24.22 0.96 0.43
C ALA A 277 -22.95 1.44 -0.28
N PHE A 278 -23.07 2.15 -1.41
CA PHE A 278 -21.92 2.71 -2.13
C PHE A 278 -21.46 4.03 -1.54
N THR A 279 -22.34 4.81 -0.88
CA THR A 279 -21.89 6.04 -0.24
C THR A 279 -21.14 5.75 1.04
N ILE A 280 -20.00 6.40 1.22
CA ILE A 280 -19.19 6.31 2.43
C ILE A 280 -19.75 7.30 3.46
N PRO A 281 -20.20 6.83 4.63
CA PRO A 281 -20.71 7.72 5.66
C PRO A 281 -19.63 8.67 6.17
N THR A 282 -19.97 9.95 6.33
CA THR A 282 -19.09 10.97 6.91
C THR A 282 -18.60 10.59 8.31
N GLU A 283 -19.38 9.81 9.07
CA GLU A 283 -18.99 9.28 10.38
C GLU A 283 -17.77 8.35 10.32
N LYS A 284 -17.50 7.70 9.18
CA LYS A 284 -16.28 6.89 9.01
C LYS A 284 -15.01 7.77 8.97
N LEU A 285 -15.11 9.08 8.78
CA LEU A 285 -13.97 10.01 8.90
C LEU A 285 -13.43 10.07 10.34
N LYS A 286 -14.25 9.76 11.35
CA LYS A 286 -13.78 9.62 12.73
C LYS A 286 -12.75 8.49 12.85
N TYR A 287 -12.87 7.43 12.04
CA TYR A 287 -11.88 6.35 12.02
C TYR A 287 -10.52 6.84 11.50
N LEU A 288 -10.50 7.64 10.43
CA LEU A 288 -9.26 8.24 9.92
C LEU A 288 -8.60 9.15 10.96
N ARG A 289 -9.39 9.99 11.65
CA ARG A 289 -8.89 10.82 12.77
C ARG A 289 -8.29 9.97 13.89
N ASN A 290 -8.90 8.82 14.19
CA ASN A 290 -8.42 7.92 15.23
C ASN A 290 -7.08 7.25 14.89
N LEU A 291 -6.70 7.11 13.61
CA LEU A 291 -5.38 6.58 13.22
C LEU A 291 -4.21 7.37 13.81
N PHE A 292 -4.44 8.64 14.12
CA PHE A 292 -3.46 9.59 14.65
C PHE A 292 -3.49 9.71 16.18
N THR A 293 -4.40 9.00 16.85
CA THR A 293 -4.40 8.95 18.33
C THR A 293 -3.19 8.19 18.87
N ASP A 294 -2.76 7.13 18.17
CA ASP A 294 -1.49 6.47 18.42
C ASP A 294 -0.38 7.17 17.63
N LYS A 295 0.49 7.91 18.32
CA LYS A 295 1.65 8.60 17.74
C LYS A 295 2.91 7.71 17.69
N LYS A 296 2.80 6.39 17.90
CA LYS A 296 3.93 5.45 17.73
C LYS A 296 4.55 5.53 16.34
N GLY A 297 5.88 5.40 16.29
CA GLY A 297 6.66 5.46 15.06
C GLY A 297 7.05 6.88 14.63
N PHE A 298 6.75 7.90 15.44
CA PHE A 298 7.19 9.28 15.22
C PHE A 298 7.76 9.87 16.53
N ASP A 299 9.02 10.33 16.49
CA ASP A 299 9.61 11.04 17.64
C ASP A 299 9.14 12.50 17.65
N LEU A 300 8.39 12.86 18.68
CA LEU A 300 7.84 14.21 18.88
C LEU A 300 8.89 15.22 19.36
N ALA A 301 10.12 14.79 19.68
CA ALA A 301 11.18 15.67 20.15
C ALA A 301 11.59 16.73 19.10
N ASP A 302 11.30 16.48 17.82
CA ASP A 302 11.76 17.32 16.70
C ASP A 302 10.69 18.30 16.17
N LEU A 303 9.44 18.27 16.67
CA LEU A 303 8.35 19.12 16.18
C LEU A 303 7.41 19.61 17.29
N THR A 304 6.79 20.77 17.07
CA THR A 304 5.69 21.20 17.94
C THR A 304 4.45 20.32 17.70
N PRO A 305 3.71 19.90 18.74
CA PRO A 305 2.49 19.12 18.58
C PRO A 305 1.48 19.78 17.63
N LYS A 306 1.35 21.11 17.71
CA LYS A 306 0.45 21.90 16.87
C LYS A 306 0.77 21.74 15.38
N PHE A 307 2.04 21.84 14.99
CA PHE A 307 2.45 21.69 13.59
C PHE A 307 2.09 20.32 13.02
N LEU A 308 2.32 19.25 13.79
CA LEU A 308 1.92 17.90 13.38
C LEU A 308 0.39 17.77 13.28
N ASP A 309 -0.34 18.33 14.23
CA ASP A 309 -1.80 18.30 14.22
C ASP A 309 -2.37 19.10 13.01
N ASP A 310 -1.78 20.23 12.64
CA ASP A 310 -2.14 21.01 11.44
C ASP A 310 -1.91 20.18 10.16
N LEU A 311 -0.75 19.51 10.01
CA LEU A 311 -0.49 18.61 8.88
C LEU A 311 -1.48 17.45 8.81
N ILE A 312 -1.82 16.85 9.95
CA ILE A 312 -2.82 15.78 10.02
C ILE A 312 -4.17 16.30 9.53
N ILE A 313 -4.60 17.48 10.01
CA ILE A 313 -5.87 18.09 9.62
C ILE A 313 -5.91 18.37 8.11
N ASP A 314 -4.86 18.98 7.55
CA ASP A 314 -4.80 19.32 6.13
C ASP A 314 -4.95 18.08 5.24
N GLN A 315 -4.25 16.98 5.56
CA GLN A 315 -4.35 15.74 4.77
C GLN A 315 -5.69 15.02 4.96
N LEU A 316 -6.27 15.09 6.17
CA LEU A 316 -7.61 14.57 6.43
C LEU A 316 -8.68 15.33 5.64
N ASP A 317 -8.56 16.66 5.57
CA ASP A 317 -9.48 17.51 4.80
C ASP A 317 -9.43 17.19 3.31
N SER A 318 -8.25 16.87 2.76
CA SER A 318 -8.12 16.39 1.37
C SER A 318 -8.84 15.06 1.13
N ILE A 319 -8.70 14.08 2.04
CA ILE A 319 -9.44 12.81 1.95
C ILE A 319 -10.95 13.01 2.11
N GLU A 320 -11.37 13.89 3.02
CA GLU A 320 -12.78 14.22 3.22
C GLU A 320 -13.38 14.83 1.94
N LYS A 321 -12.69 15.78 1.30
CA LYS A 321 -13.08 16.33 0.00
C LYS A 321 -13.19 15.23 -1.06
N PHE A 322 -12.23 14.33 -1.13
CA PHE A 322 -12.26 13.19 -2.06
C PHE A 322 -13.49 12.31 -1.84
N ILE A 323 -13.80 11.95 -0.59
CA ILE A 323 -14.99 11.15 -0.23
C ILE A 323 -16.29 11.87 -0.59
N ILE A 324 -16.39 13.18 -0.36
CA ILE A 324 -17.57 13.97 -0.73
C ILE A 324 -17.80 13.95 -2.26
N LYS A 325 -16.73 14.13 -3.04
CA LYS A 325 -16.79 14.05 -4.51
C LYS A 325 -17.20 12.65 -4.98
N TYR A 326 -16.60 11.60 -4.42
CA TYR A 326 -16.97 10.21 -4.69
C TYR A 326 -18.45 9.93 -4.40
N ASN A 327 -18.94 10.30 -3.22
CA ASN A 327 -20.33 10.12 -2.83
C ASN A 327 -21.29 10.82 -3.78
N THR A 328 -20.91 12.00 -4.29
CA THR A 328 -21.68 12.75 -5.29
C THR A 328 -21.72 11.99 -6.61
N TYR A 329 -20.56 11.56 -7.11
CA TYR A 329 -20.42 10.80 -8.35
C TYR A 329 -21.23 9.48 -8.30
N VAL A 330 -21.10 8.71 -7.23
CA VAL A 330 -21.83 7.45 -7.03
C VAL A 330 -23.34 7.65 -7.12
N LYS A 331 -23.87 8.69 -6.43
CA LYS A 331 -25.30 9.00 -6.48
C LYS A 331 -25.75 9.28 -7.91
N GLN A 332 -24.98 10.04 -8.67
CA GLN A 332 -25.27 10.35 -10.07
C GLN A 332 -25.19 9.11 -10.97
N GLN A 333 -24.21 8.23 -10.78
CA GLN A 333 -24.11 7.00 -11.57
C GLN A 333 -25.23 6.01 -11.26
N ILE A 334 -25.57 5.84 -9.98
CA ILE A 334 -26.71 5.02 -9.58
C ILE A 334 -28.00 5.61 -10.14
N GLU A 335 -28.19 6.94 -10.16
CA GLU A 335 -29.33 7.56 -10.86
C GLU A 335 -29.41 7.13 -12.32
N LYS A 336 -28.31 7.28 -13.06
CA LYS A 336 -28.21 6.91 -14.49
C LYS A 336 -28.53 5.45 -14.76
N PHE A 337 -28.14 4.54 -13.86
CA PHE A 337 -28.43 3.11 -14.01
C PHE A 337 -29.93 2.78 -13.90
N PHE A 338 -30.72 3.67 -13.30
CA PHE A 338 -32.16 3.50 -13.07
C PHE A 338 -33.02 4.39 -13.99
N GLU A 339 -32.41 5.18 -14.88
CA GLU A 339 -33.16 5.92 -15.90
C GLU A 339 -33.89 4.94 -16.85
N PRO A 340 -35.15 5.22 -17.25
CA PRO A 340 -35.89 4.34 -18.14
C PRO A 340 -35.17 4.21 -19.50
N SER A 341 -34.74 3.00 -19.87
CA SER A 341 -34.30 2.74 -21.24
C SER A 341 -35.47 2.22 -22.07
N ASP A 342 -35.53 2.57 -23.36
CA ASP A 342 -36.57 2.14 -24.31
C ASP A 342 -36.59 0.60 -24.59
N SER A 343 -35.76 -0.19 -23.89
CA SER A 343 -35.61 -1.63 -24.14
C SER A 343 -36.24 -2.49 -23.04
N LEU A 344 -37.07 -3.45 -23.46
CA LEU A 344 -37.66 -4.58 -22.70
C LEU A 344 -36.97 -4.91 -21.35
N ALA A 345 -37.77 -4.95 -20.28
CA ALA A 345 -37.38 -5.10 -18.87
C ALA A 345 -36.39 -6.24 -18.50
N GLY A 346 -36.10 -7.19 -19.39
CA GLY A 346 -35.11 -8.25 -19.20
C GLY A 346 -33.65 -7.79 -19.40
N SER A 347 -33.37 -6.95 -20.40
CA SER A 347 -32.00 -6.45 -20.69
C SER A 347 -31.54 -5.40 -19.67
N LEU A 348 -32.49 -4.68 -19.06
CA LEU A 348 -32.25 -3.69 -18.00
C LEU A 348 -31.62 -4.32 -16.75
N LYS A 349 -32.08 -5.52 -16.34
CA LYS A 349 -31.62 -6.17 -15.10
C LYS A 349 -30.21 -6.76 -15.21
N GLU A 350 -29.88 -7.36 -16.36
CA GLU A 350 -28.53 -7.92 -16.63
C GLU A 350 -27.49 -6.79 -16.80
N ASN A 351 -27.84 -5.68 -17.46
CA ASN A 351 -26.98 -4.50 -17.54
C ASN A 351 -26.77 -3.83 -16.17
N LEU A 352 -27.79 -3.78 -15.31
CA LEU A 352 -27.69 -3.16 -13.99
C LEU A 352 -26.71 -3.92 -13.08
N THR A 353 -26.74 -5.26 -13.08
CA THR A 353 -25.80 -6.09 -12.30
C THR A 353 -24.35 -5.92 -12.72
N GLU A 354 -24.11 -5.92 -14.03
CA GLU A 354 -22.78 -5.73 -14.61
C GLU A 354 -22.23 -4.32 -14.29
N ASN A 355 -23.06 -3.28 -14.44
CA ASN A 355 -22.69 -1.90 -14.15
C ASN A 355 -22.36 -1.68 -12.66
N ILE A 356 -23.13 -2.29 -11.75
CA ILE A 356 -22.88 -2.21 -10.31
C ILE A 356 -21.57 -2.93 -9.94
N ALA A 357 -21.31 -4.10 -10.51
CA ALA A 357 -20.05 -4.81 -10.30
C ALA A 357 -18.85 -4.05 -10.86
N LEU A 358 -19.00 -3.44 -12.04
CA LEU A 358 -18.00 -2.57 -12.63
C LEU A 358 -17.69 -1.37 -11.73
N LEU A 359 -18.72 -0.66 -11.26
CA LEU A 359 -18.57 0.50 -10.36
C LEU A 359 -17.83 0.12 -9.08
N CYS A 360 -18.15 -1.04 -8.51
CA CYS A 360 -17.48 -1.56 -7.32
C CYS A 360 -16.01 -1.89 -7.59
N GLY A 361 -15.72 -2.58 -8.70
CA GLY A 361 -14.36 -2.90 -9.10
C GLY A 361 -13.52 -1.65 -9.31
N ILE A 362 -14.04 -0.66 -10.05
CA ILE A 362 -13.37 0.62 -10.29
C ILE A 362 -13.03 1.32 -8.97
N TRP A 363 -13.99 1.38 -8.03
CA TRP A 363 -13.76 2.02 -6.74
C TRP A 363 -12.72 1.29 -5.90
N ASN A 364 -12.84 -0.03 -5.74
CA ASN A 364 -11.91 -0.81 -4.94
C ASN A 364 -10.47 -0.72 -5.51
N GLY A 365 -10.32 -0.79 -6.84
CA GLY A 365 -9.03 -0.59 -7.50
C GLY A 365 -8.49 0.83 -7.32
N LEU A 366 -9.35 1.85 -7.32
CA LEU A 366 -8.95 3.24 -7.08
C LEU A 366 -8.53 3.48 -5.62
N VAL A 367 -9.22 2.91 -4.63
CA VAL A 367 -8.82 2.98 -3.22
C VAL A 367 -7.43 2.38 -3.04
N ASP A 368 -7.17 1.23 -3.67
CA ASP A 368 -5.83 0.61 -3.64
C ASP A 368 -4.76 1.47 -4.33
N PHE A 369 -5.12 2.14 -5.43
CA PHE A 369 -4.25 3.10 -6.10
C PHE A 369 -3.89 4.29 -5.20
N VAL A 370 -4.89 4.88 -4.54
CA VAL A 370 -4.70 5.98 -3.58
C VAL A 370 -3.84 5.52 -2.40
N ALA A 371 -4.17 4.37 -1.79
CA ALA A 371 -3.43 3.79 -0.68
C ALA A 371 -1.95 3.58 -1.02
N SER A 372 -1.67 3.01 -2.19
CA SER A 372 -0.30 2.74 -2.65
C SER A 372 0.48 4.01 -2.96
N THR A 373 -0.18 5.01 -3.54
CA THR A 373 0.43 6.32 -3.87
C THR A 373 0.75 7.10 -2.60
N LEU A 374 -0.13 7.10 -1.60
CA LEU A 374 0.13 7.71 -0.29
C LEU A 374 1.29 7.04 0.45
N LYS A 375 1.35 5.70 0.43
CA LYS A 375 2.49 4.94 0.98
C LYS A 375 3.79 5.25 0.24
N PHE A 376 3.73 5.45 -1.07
CA PHE A 376 4.89 5.83 -1.89
C PHE A 376 5.41 7.22 -1.54
N PHE A 377 4.53 8.22 -1.49
CA PHE A 377 4.91 9.56 -1.05
C PHE A 377 5.43 9.55 0.39
N GLY A 378 4.77 8.81 1.28
CA GLY A 378 5.26 8.56 2.64
C GLY A 378 6.67 7.98 2.64
N GLY A 379 6.91 6.96 1.82
CA GLY A 379 8.22 6.35 1.65
C GLY A 379 9.27 7.29 1.05
N LEU A 380 8.92 8.17 0.11
CA LEU A 380 9.82 9.17 -0.46
C LEU A 380 10.19 10.26 0.55
N LEU A 381 9.23 10.72 1.34
CA LEU A 381 9.42 11.76 2.33
C LEU A 381 10.12 11.26 3.60
N GLU A 382 9.97 9.97 3.91
CA GLU A 382 10.74 9.26 4.94
C GLU A 382 12.10 8.79 4.42
N ALA A 383 12.33 8.77 3.10
CA ALA A 383 13.59 8.29 2.52
C ALA A 383 14.75 9.23 2.84
N PRO A 384 15.99 8.71 2.85
CA PRO A 384 17.19 9.52 2.94
C PRO A 384 17.24 10.69 1.92
N PHE A 385 17.80 11.83 2.34
CA PHE A 385 17.77 13.11 1.58
C PHE A 385 18.35 13.04 0.16
N ASP A 386 19.27 12.11 -0.10
CA ASP A 386 19.89 11.89 -1.41
C ASP A 386 18.95 11.17 -2.41
N ILE A 387 17.89 10.54 -1.91
CA ILE A 387 16.82 9.95 -2.71
C ILE A 387 15.78 11.02 -3.09
N SER A 388 15.39 11.90 -2.17
CA SER A 388 14.54 13.07 -2.44
C SER A 388 15.38 14.25 -2.94
N LYS A 389 15.98 14.13 -4.14
CA LYS A 389 16.80 15.21 -4.73
C LYS A 389 16.09 16.57 -4.79
N ASP A 390 14.76 16.58 -4.75
CA ASP A 390 13.95 17.79 -4.65
C ASP A 390 12.68 17.54 -3.80
N PHE A 391 12.72 18.01 -2.56
CA PHE A 391 11.58 17.96 -1.64
C PHE A 391 10.39 18.80 -2.17
N GLN A 392 10.65 19.93 -2.82
CA GLN A 392 9.56 20.74 -3.38
C GLN A 392 8.86 20.02 -4.51
N HIS A 393 9.62 19.40 -5.40
CA HIS A 393 9.06 18.54 -6.43
C HIS A 393 8.18 17.42 -5.86
N THR A 394 8.59 16.79 -4.76
CA THR A 394 7.78 15.75 -4.10
C THR A 394 6.48 16.32 -3.53
N LEU A 395 6.51 17.53 -2.94
CA LEU A 395 5.31 18.23 -2.49
C LEU A 395 4.40 18.60 -3.67
N GLU A 396 4.94 19.10 -4.78
CA GLU A 396 4.19 19.38 -6.00
C GLU A 396 3.54 18.12 -6.57
N MET A 397 4.21 16.97 -6.51
CA MET A 397 3.62 15.69 -6.91
C MET A 397 2.44 15.30 -6.00
N ILE A 398 2.53 15.55 -4.69
CA ILE A 398 1.44 15.30 -3.72
C ILE A 398 0.26 16.22 -4.02
N ASP A 399 0.51 17.50 -4.26
CA ASP A 399 -0.54 18.47 -4.61
C ASP A 399 -1.21 18.10 -5.94
N ASN A 400 -0.43 17.78 -6.97
CA ASN A 400 -0.94 17.31 -8.26
C ASN A 400 -1.76 16.01 -8.13
N PHE A 401 -1.35 15.11 -7.24
CA PHE A 401 -2.09 13.89 -6.93
C PHE A 401 -3.43 14.21 -6.29
N TRP A 402 -3.48 15.09 -5.27
CA TRP A 402 -4.73 15.51 -4.64
C TRP A 402 -5.65 16.26 -5.61
N ASP A 403 -5.09 17.10 -6.47
CA ASP A 403 -5.82 17.83 -7.51
C ASP A 403 -6.45 16.89 -8.54
N MET A 404 -5.76 15.80 -8.89
CA MET A 404 -6.28 14.77 -9.79
C MET A 404 -7.49 14.04 -9.19
N LEU A 405 -7.60 13.93 -7.85
CA LEU A 405 -8.71 13.26 -7.17
C LEU A 405 -9.99 14.12 -7.15
N ASP A 406 -10.51 14.44 -8.34
CA ASP A 406 -11.71 15.24 -8.55
C ASP A 406 -12.86 14.48 -9.20
N MET A 407 -13.94 15.18 -9.59
CA MET A 407 -15.11 14.53 -10.21
C MET A 407 -14.80 14.04 -11.64
N THR A 408 -13.92 14.73 -12.36
CA THR A 408 -13.54 14.41 -13.74
C THR A 408 -12.75 13.11 -13.82
N LEU A 409 -11.94 12.81 -12.80
CA LEU A 409 -11.27 11.51 -12.64
C LEU A 409 -12.25 10.34 -12.76
N PHE A 410 -13.35 10.38 -11.99
CA PHE A 410 -14.30 9.28 -11.95
C PHE A 410 -15.04 9.10 -13.27
N GLU A 411 -15.38 10.20 -13.95
CA GLU A 411 -16.00 10.16 -15.28
C GLU A 411 -15.05 9.59 -16.33
N ASN A 412 -13.80 10.08 -16.35
CA ASN A 412 -12.76 9.63 -17.27
C ASN A 412 -12.46 8.14 -17.09
N LEU A 413 -12.27 7.68 -15.85
CA LEU A 413 -12.04 6.26 -15.55
C LEU A 413 -13.22 5.40 -15.96
N TRP A 414 -14.44 5.81 -15.62
CA TRP A 414 -15.64 5.04 -15.94
C TRP A 414 -15.80 4.84 -17.45
N GLU A 415 -15.73 5.91 -18.25
CA GLU A 415 -15.91 5.81 -19.69
C GLU A 415 -14.80 4.98 -20.36
N ALA A 416 -13.54 5.19 -19.97
CA ALA A 416 -12.41 4.44 -20.53
C ALA A 416 -12.49 2.95 -20.18
N ILE A 417 -12.78 2.62 -18.92
CA ILE A 417 -12.87 1.24 -18.44
C ILE A 417 -14.09 0.54 -19.04
N LYS A 418 -15.25 1.20 -19.08
CA LYS A 418 -16.48 0.65 -19.68
C LYS A 418 -16.27 0.25 -21.13
N GLU A 419 -15.59 1.08 -21.93
CA GLU A 419 -15.23 0.73 -23.31
C GLU A 419 -14.23 -0.44 -23.36
N GLY A 420 -13.25 -0.48 -22.46
CA GLY A 420 -12.34 -1.62 -22.33
C GLY A 420 -13.06 -2.93 -22.02
N VAL A 421 -14.01 -2.90 -21.09
CA VAL A 421 -14.84 -4.06 -20.69
C VAL A 421 -15.73 -4.52 -21.83
N LYS A 422 -16.30 -3.60 -22.60
CA LYS A 422 -17.06 -3.94 -23.82
C LYS A 422 -16.21 -4.76 -24.79
N LYS A 423 -14.96 -4.35 -25.05
CA LYS A 423 -14.02 -5.10 -25.91
C LYS A 423 -13.65 -6.47 -25.32
N ILE A 424 -13.46 -6.56 -24.00
CA ILE A 424 -13.25 -7.84 -23.31
C ILE A 424 -14.46 -8.77 -23.55
N LYS A 425 -15.68 -8.26 -23.41
CA LYS A 425 -16.92 -9.02 -23.60
C LYS A 425 -17.06 -9.52 -25.04
N GLU A 426 -16.83 -8.66 -26.03
CA GLU A 426 -16.84 -9.02 -27.45
C GLU A 426 -15.82 -10.11 -27.77
N TYR A 427 -14.59 -9.96 -27.29
CA TYR A 427 -13.51 -10.93 -27.51
C TYR A 427 -13.79 -12.28 -26.88
N LEU A 428 -14.20 -12.32 -25.61
CA LEU A 428 -14.50 -13.57 -24.91
C LEU A 428 -15.73 -14.28 -25.49
N THR A 429 -16.75 -13.52 -25.91
CA THR A 429 -17.93 -14.08 -26.59
C THR A 429 -17.54 -14.73 -27.91
N SER A 430 -16.61 -14.14 -28.68
CA SER A 430 -16.10 -14.73 -29.93
C SER A 430 -15.33 -16.06 -29.74
N LYS A 431 -14.98 -16.41 -28.50
CA LYS A 431 -14.24 -17.62 -28.10
C LYS A 431 -15.07 -18.63 -27.30
N ASP A 432 -16.39 -18.68 -27.53
CA ASP A 432 -17.32 -19.59 -26.83
C ASP A 432 -17.43 -19.29 -25.31
N GLY A 433 -17.58 -18.00 -25.00
CA GLY A 433 -17.66 -17.45 -23.65
C GLY A 433 -19.04 -17.51 -22.99
N ASN A 434 -20.00 -18.28 -23.51
CA ASN A 434 -21.39 -18.27 -23.03
C ASN A 434 -21.54 -18.71 -21.56
N ASP A 435 -20.58 -19.45 -21.02
CA ASP A 435 -20.59 -19.96 -19.65
C ASP A 435 -19.93 -19.00 -18.64
N LEU A 436 -19.37 -17.87 -19.10
CA LEU A 436 -18.64 -16.93 -18.27
C LEU A 436 -19.56 -16.10 -17.38
N ASN A 437 -19.13 -15.84 -16.14
CA ASN A 437 -19.81 -14.92 -15.25
C ASN A 437 -19.44 -13.47 -15.57
N TRP A 438 -20.32 -12.77 -16.28
CA TRP A 438 -20.11 -11.37 -16.68
C TRP A 438 -20.05 -10.39 -15.50
N VAL A 439 -20.69 -10.67 -14.37
CA VAL A 439 -20.63 -9.84 -13.16
C VAL A 439 -19.21 -9.88 -12.58
N ARG A 440 -18.63 -11.07 -12.44
CA ARG A 440 -17.24 -11.25 -11.99
C ARG A 440 -16.23 -10.66 -12.96
N ILE A 441 -16.44 -10.80 -14.27
CA ILE A 441 -15.58 -10.18 -15.29
C ILE A 441 -15.63 -8.65 -15.19
N ASN A 442 -16.80 -8.05 -15.04
CA ASN A 442 -16.95 -6.60 -14.89
C ASN A 442 -16.23 -6.09 -13.63
N TYR A 443 -16.41 -6.76 -12.49
CA TYR A 443 -15.66 -6.42 -11.26
C TYR A 443 -14.15 -6.57 -11.44
N ALA A 444 -13.69 -7.74 -11.92
CA ALA A 444 -12.27 -8.04 -12.10
C ALA A 444 -11.59 -7.07 -13.06
N ALA A 445 -12.24 -6.74 -14.18
CA ALA A 445 -11.72 -5.81 -15.17
C ALA A 445 -11.71 -4.37 -14.64
N GLY A 446 -12.78 -3.93 -13.97
CA GLY A 446 -12.85 -2.63 -13.32
C GLY A 446 -11.76 -2.45 -12.27
N PHE A 447 -11.60 -3.43 -11.39
CA PHE A 447 -10.54 -3.46 -10.38
C PHE A 447 -9.17 -3.41 -11.05
N THR A 448 -8.89 -4.33 -11.98
CA THR A 448 -7.56 -4.46 -12.59
C THR A 448 -7.16 -3.18 -13.31
N ILE A 449 -8.05 -2.59 -14.12
CA ILE A 449 -7.71 -1.40 -14.90
C ILE A 449 -7.51 -0.18 -13.98
N SER A 450 -8.35 0.01 -12.96
CA SER A 450 -8.15 1.06 -11.95
C SER A 450 -6.89 0.84 -11.10
N PHE A 451 -6.59 -0.42 -10.76
CA PHE A 451 -5.45 -0.80 -9.93
C PHE A 451 -4.12 -0.71 -10.67
N ILE A 452 -4.10 -0.85 -12.02
CA ILE A 452 -2.87 -0.91 -12.81
C ILE A 452 -1.95 0.30 -12.58
N GLY A 453 -2.48 1.45 -12.15
CA GLY A 453 -1.70 2.61 -11.75
C GLY A 453 -0.68 2.33 -10.63
N THR A 454 -0.91 1.32 -9.79
CA THR A 454 -0.01 0.90 -8.70
C THR A 454 1.23 0.16 -9.18
N PHE A 455 1.26 -0.41 -10.40
CA PHE A 455 2.39 -1.23 -10.87
C PHE A 455 3.69 -0.44 -11.08
N PHE A 456 3.59 0.88 -11.16
CA PHE A 456 4.72 1.78 -11.22
C PHE A 456 5.35 2.02 -9.84
N ILE A 457 4.65 1.65 -8.76
CA ILE A 457 5.05 1.91 -7.38
C ILE A 457 5.62 0.62 -6.74
N PRO A 458 6.88 0.61 -6.25
CA PRO A 458 7.43 -0.54 -5.55
C PRO A 458 6.89 -0.63 -4.13
N ILE A 459 5.89 -1.48 -3.87
CA ILE A 459 5.51 -1.88 -2.50
C ILE A 459 5.35 -3.41 -2.43
N ALA A 460 5.99 -4.01 -1.42
CA ALA A 460 6.01 -5.43 -1.14
C ALA A 460 4.65 -6.03 -0.71
N ASP A 461 3.61 -5.21 -0.57
CA ASP A 461 2.30 -5.56 -0.01
C ASP A 461 1.26 -5.94 -1.08
N ILE A 462 1.67 -6.34 -2.29
CA ILE A 462 0.77 -6.99 -3.27
C ILE A 462 0.09 -8.23 -2.63
N ALA A 463 0.70 -8.79 -1.57
CA ALA A 463 0.16 -9.88 -0.77
C ALA A 463 -1.20 -9.57 -0.11
N LYS A 464 -1.56 -8.31 0.20
CA LYS A 464 -2.86 -8.01 0.83
C LYS A 464 -4.07 -8.26 -0.07
N VAL A 465 -3.87 -8.31 -1.40
CA VAL A 465 -4.91 -8.71 -2.36
C VAL A 465 -5.31 -10.17 -2.16
N SER A 466 -4.48 -11.00 -1.52
CA SER A 466 -4.70 -12.44 -1.34
C SER A 466 -5.51 -12.84 -0.09
N GLU A 467 -5.82 -11.90 0.82
CA GLU A 467 -6.44 -12.24 2.12
C GLU A 467 -7.96 -12.52 2.05
N VAL A 468 -8.60 -12.33 0.89
CA VAL A 468 -10.07 -12.37 0.79
C VAL A 468 -10.56 -13.30 -0.33
N GLY A 469 -10.53 -14.61 -0.04
CA GLY A 469 -11.21 -15.66 -0.81
C GLY A 469 -10.73 -15.86 -2.26
N LYS A 470 -11.52 -16.62 -3.05
CA LYS A 470 -11.18 -16.98 -4.45
C LYS A 470 -11.00 -15.76 -5.37
N MET A 471 -11.68 -14.63 -5.09
CA MET A 471 -11.54 -13.42 -5.89
C MET A 471 -10.21 -12.69 -5.62
N GLY A 472 -9.76 -12.66 -4.36
CA GLY A 472 -8.43 -12.16 -4.03
C GLY A 472 -7.31 -12.94 -4.72
N GLU A 473 -7.46 -14.27 -4.86
CA GLU A 473 -6.53 -15.11 -5.62
C GLU A 473 -6.52 -14.78 -7.12
N ILE A 474 -7.69 -14.55 -7.72
CA ILE A 474 -7.84 -14.13 -9.13
C ILE A 474 -7.14 -12.80 -9.35
N LEU A 475 -7.41 -11.80 -8.51
CA LEU A 475 -6.83 -10.46 -8.61
C LEU A 475 -5.31 -10.51 -8.41
N ALA A 476 -4.81 -11.26 -7.42
CA ALA A 476 -3.38 -11.44 -7.20
C ALA A 476 -2.67 -12.09 -8.40
N LYS A 477 -3.29 -13.10 -9.04
CA LYS A 477 -2.73 -13.77 -10.22
C LYS A 477 -2.74 -12.88 -11.46
N ILE A 478 -3.86 -12.21 -11.76
CA ILE A 478 -3.96 -11.19 -12.83
C ILE A 478 -2.86 -10.15 -12.64
N ASN A 479 -2.72 -9.65 -11.42
CA ASN A 479 -1.72 -8.65 -11.07
C ASN A 479 -0.29 -9.17 -11.23
N SER A 480 -0.04 -10.44 -10.91
CA SER A 480 1.30 -11.02 -11.06
C SER A 480 1.72 -11.20 -12.53
N GLU A 481 0.77 -11.50 -13.43
CA GLU A 481 1.07 -11.81 -14.84
C GLU A 481 1.03 -10.57 -15.73
N ILE A 482 -0.04 -9.77 -15.61
CA ILE A 482 -0.18 -8.49 -16.30
C ILE A 482 0.83 -7.50 -15.73
N GLY A 483 0.99 -7.49 -14.41
CA GLY A 483 1.99 -6.69 -13.71
C GLY A 483 3.38 -6.98 -14.23
N LYS A 484 3.84 -8.23 -14.40
CA LYS A 484 5.18 -8.53 -15.00
C LYS A 484 5.39 -7.93 -16.39
N THR A 485 4.32 -7.70 -17.15
CA THR A 485 4.38 -7.14 -18.50
C THR A 485 4.43 -5.61 -18.49
N ILE A 486 3.98 -4.97 -17.41
CA ILE A 486 3.93 -3.51 -17.21
C ILE A 486 5.07 -3.05 -16.27
N SER A 487 5.43 -3.90 -15.31
CA SER A 487 6.43 -3.76 -14.27
C SER A 487 7.83 -3.93 -14.86
N GLN A 488 8.52 -2.81 -15.01
CA GLN A 488 9.98 -2.80 -14.89
C GLN A 488 10.42 -2.93 -13.41
N THR A 489 9.47 -3.00 -12.46
CA THR A 489 9.63 -2.75 -11.02
C THR A 489 10.15 -3.91 -10.16
N THR A 490 10.19 -5.17 -10.63
CA THR A 490 10.77 -6.28 -9.82
C THR A 490 12.27 -6.10 -9.49
N LYS A 491 12.98 -5.20 -10.18
CA LYS A 491 14.37 -4.81 -9.85
C LYS A 491 14.48 -3.67 -8.84
N PHE A 492 13.40 -2.95 -8.53
CA PHE A 492 13.43 -1.72 -7.72
C PHE A 492 13.39 -2.00 -6.21
N VAL A 493 12.72 -3.08 -5.79
CA VAL A 493 12.73 -3.55 -4.38
C VAL A 493 14.17 -3.84 -3.89
N LYS A 494 15.12 -4.05 -4.81
CA LYS A 494 16.53 -4.31 -4.51
C LYS A 494 17.47 -3.12 -4.75
N ILE A 495 17.03 -2.04 -5.40
CA ILE A 495 17.92 -0.95 -5.84
C ILE A 495 17.34 0.40 -5.38
N GLN A 496 17.69 0.79 -4.15
CA GLN A 496 17.34 2.07 -3.52
C GLN A 496 18.24 3.22 -4.02
N THR A 497 18.44 3.33 -5.34
CA THR A 497 19.26 4.42 -5.91
C THR A 497 18.41 5.62 -6.29
N ALA A 498 18.95 6.84 -6.16
CA ALA A 498 18.25 8.06 -6.57
C ALA A 498 17.74 8.03 -8.04
N GLU A 499 18.48 7.41 -8.97
CA GLU A 499 18.04 7.24 -10.37
C GLU A 499 16.82 6.33 -10.51
N ALA A 500 16.72 5.30 -9.68
CA ALA A 500 15.57 4.39 -9.68
C ALA A 500 14.32 5.14 -9.18
N TYR A 501 14.45 5.91 -8.10
CA TYR A 501 13.36 6.75 -7.61
C TYR A 501 12.93 7.81 -8.62
N GLN A 502 13.85 8.50 -9.29
CA GLN A 502 13.51 9.48 -10.33
C GLN A 502 12.71 8.86 -11.48
N LYS A 503 13.07 7.66 -11.93
CA LYS A 503 12.30 6.94 -12.97
C LYS A 503 10.89 6.59 -12.52
N VAL A 504 10.74 6.16 -11.28
CA VAL A 504 9.42 5.83 -10.69
C VAL A 504 8.58 7.08 -10.48
N SER A 505 9.14 8.16 -9.92
CA SER A 505 8.46 9.44 -9.77
C SER A 505 7.99 9.95 -11.12
N LYS A 506 8.84 9.90 -12.16
CA LYS A 506 8.46 10.33 -13.49
C LYS A 506 7.32 9.49 -14.08
N ALA A 507 7.35 8.18 -13.88
CA ALA A 507 6.26 7.30 -14.31
C ALA A 507 4.95 7.59 -13.56
N LEU A 508 5.02 7.89 -12.26
CA LEU A 508 3.84 8.29 -11.47
C LEU A 508 3.28 9.64 -11.95
N GLU A 509 4.13 10.62 -12.26
CA GLU A 509 3.68 11.91 -12.82
C GLU A 509 3.00 11.73 -14.17
N ASP A 510 3.61 10.98 -15.08
CA ASP A 510 3.06 10.74 -16.41
C ASP A 510 1.71 10.01 -16.29
N LEU A 511 1.56 9.13 -15.29
CA LEU A 511 0.29 8.48 -14.97
C LEU A 511 -0.73 9.45 -14.38
N ILE A 512 -0.36 10.27 -13.39
CA ILE A 512 -1.24 11.28 -12.79
C ILE A 512 -1.75 12.22 -13.89
N LEU A 513 -0.86 12.66 -14.79
CA LEU A 513 -1.22 13.51 -15.91
C LEU A 513 -2.14 12.79 -16.90
N LEU A 514 -1.85 11.54 -17.26
CA LEU A 514 -2.69 10.72 -18.15
C LEU A 514 -4.10 10.54 -17.59
N ILE A 515 -4.22 10.31 -16.28
CA ILE A 515 -5.50 10.15 -15.59
C ILE A 515 -6.23 11.50 -15.48
N LYS A 516 -5.54 12.58 -15.10
CA LYS A 516 -6.08 13.94 -14.96
C LYS A 516 -6.59 14.49 -16.29
N GLU A 517 -5.81 14.37 -17.36
CA GLU A 517 -6.21 14.81 -18.71
C GLU A 517 -7.29 13.93 -19.33
N GLY A 518 -7.27 12.63 -19.02
CA GLY A 518 -8.27 11.66 -19.49
C GLY A 518 -8.35 11.54 -21.01
N GLY A 519 -9.58 11.41 -21.51
CA GLY A 519 -9.88 11.39 -22.95
C GLY A 519 -9.18 10.27 -23.73
N LYS A 520 -8.70 10.60 -24.93
CA LYS A 520 -8.13 9.61 -25.86
C LYS A 520 -6.87 8.95 -25.32
N LYS A 521 -6.01 9.65 -24.58
CA LYS A 521 -4.78 9.08 -24.01
C LYS A 521 -5.09 7.99 -22.98
N LEU A 522 -6.03 8.26 -22.06
CA LEU A 522 -6.51 7.26 -21.10
C LEU A 522 -7.20 6.10 -21.80
N GLN A 523 -8.01 6.38 -22.83
CA GLN A 523 -8.66 5.33 -23.62
C GLN A 523 -7.63 4.45 -24.35
N ASP A 524 -6.58 5.04 -24.94
CA ASP A 524 -5.50 4.32 -25.62
C ASP A 524 -4.70 3.45 -24.62
N PHE A 525 -4.48 3.95 -23.40
CA PHE A 525 -3.90 3.18 -22.32
C PHE A 525 -4.76 1.95 -21.98
N VAL A 526 -6.06 2.11 -21.77
CA VAL A 526 -6.98 0.99 -21.54
C VAL A 526 -7.02 0.05 -22.76
N ASN A 527 -6.98 0.60 -23.97
CA ASN A 527 -6.95 -0.15 -25.23
C ASN A 527 -5.73 -1.07 -25.36
N ASN A 528 -4.60 -0.70 -24.75
CA ASN A 528 -3.39 -1.53 -24.73
C ASN A 528 -3.44 -2.63 -23.67
N LEU A 529 -4.38 -2.57 -22.72
CA LEU A 529 -4.48 -3.46 -21.57
C LEU A 529 -5.60 -4.48 -21.69
N TRP A 530 -6.77 -4.08 -22.20
CA TRP A 530 -7.97 -4.92 -22.19
C TRP A 530 -7.74 -6.29 -22.85
N LYS A 531 -6.93 -6.36 -23.93
CA LYS A 531 -6.66 -7.62 -24.61
C LYS A 531 -5.87 -8.59 -23.73
N LYS A 532 -4.88 -8.09 -22.99
CA LYS A 532 -4.10 -8.91 -22.03
C LYS A 532 -4.99 -9.44 -20.91
N ILE A 533 -5.90 -8.59 -20.43
CA ILE A 533 -6.91 -8.97 -19.43
C ILE A 533 -7.85 -10.04 -20.00
N ALA A 534 -8.33 -9.86 -21.23
CA ALA A 534 -9.22 -10.81 -21.91
C ALA A 534 -8.53 -12.17 -22.18
N ASP A 535 -7.26 -12.14 -22.61
CA ASP A 535 -6.45 -13.35 -22.80
C ASP A 535 -6.25 -14.10 -21.48
N TRP A 536 -5.98 -13.38 -20.39
CA TRP A 536 -5.90 -13.96 -19.06
C TRP A 536 -7.22 -14.63 -18.66
N PHE A 537 -8.35 -13.95 -18.86
CA PHE A 537 -9.67 -14.52 -18.56
C PHE A 537 -9.96 -15.78 -19.40
N SER A 538 -9.59 -15.77 -20.68
CA SER A 538 -9.73 -16.93 -21.56
C SER A 538 -8.92 -18.13 -21.06
N ASN A 539 -7.71 -17.91 -20.58
CA ASN A 539 -6.82 -18.97 -20.07
C ASN A 539 -7.24 -19.49 -18.69
N ASN A 540 -7.97 -18.68 -17.93
CA ASN A 540 -8.38 -18.98 -16.55
C ASN A 540 -9.91 -19.13 -16.40
N LYS A 541 -10.60 -19.54 -17.49
CA LYS A 541 -12.07 -19.67 -17.56
C LYS A 541 -12.67 -20.32 -16.30
N LYS A 542 -12.08 -21.42 -15.79
CA LYS A 542 -12.53 -22.15 -14.59
C LYS A 542 -12.67 -21.28 -13.33
N LEU A 543 -11.80 -20.31 -13.11
CA LEU A 543 -11.86 -19.40 -11.96
C LEU A 543 -12.98 -18.35 -12.11
N LEU A 544 -13.43 -18.12 -13.33
CA LEU A 544 -14.50 -17.18 -13.70
C LEU A 544 -15.85 -17.88 -13.89
N LEU A 545 -15.86 -19.23 -13.88
CA LEU A 545 -17.07 -20.02 -13.84
C LEU A 545 -17.64 -20.00 -12.42
N TYR A 546 -18.95 -20.19 -12.34
CA TYR A 546 -19.64 -20.37 -11.06
C TYR A 546 -19.21 -21.70 -10.42
N GLU A 547 -18.17 -21.68 -9.60
CA GLU A 547 -18.03 -22.63 -8.50
C GLU A 547 -18.59 -21.94 -7.26
N GLY A 548 -19.83 -22.26 -6.91
CA GLY A 548 -20.46 -21.76 -5.69
C GLY A 548 -19.50 -21.89 -4.52
N ALA A 549 -19.15 -20.76 -3.90
CA ALA A 549 -18.29 -20.70 -2.72
C ALA A 549 -18.89 -21.41 -1.48
N GLY A 550 -19.98 -22.16 -1.64
CA GLY A 550 -20.64 -22.97 -0.61
C GLY A 550 -20.38 -24.48 -0.69
N ASN A 551 -19.62 -24.99 -1.67
CA ASN A 551 -19.40 -26.44 -1.79
C ASN A 551 -18.67 -27.04 -0.55
N GLU A 552 -17.77 -26.29 0.08
CA GLU A 552 -16.96 -26.79 1.21
C GLU A 552 -17.70 -26.78 2.56
N ILE A 553 -18.58 -25.80 2.80
CA ILE A 553 -19.32 -25.69 4.08
C ILE A 553 -20.59 -26.57 4.07
N ARG A 554 -21.24 -26.76 2.92
CA ARG A 554 -22.46 -27.60 2.85
C ARG A 554 -22.16 -29.09 2.81
N SER A 555 -21.06 -29.47 2.18
CA SER A 555 -20.57 -30.85 2.22
C SER A 555 -20.08 -31.26 3.61
N THR A 556 -19.69 -30.32 4.48
CA THR A 556 -19.31 -30.62 5.87
C THR A 556 -20.52 -30.82 6.80
N LEU A 557 -21.69 -30.24 6.48
CA LEU A 557 -22.94 -30.47 7.22
C LEU A 557 -23.73 -31.68 6.70
N ALA A 558 -23.59 -31.99 5.41
CA ALA A 558 -24.25 -33.13 4.80
C ALA A 558 -23.49 -34.43 5.09
N LYS A 559 -24.23 -35.51 5.37
CA LYS A 559 -23.68 -36.86 5.31
C LYS A 559 -23.38 -37.19 3.85
N VAL A 560 -22.12 -37.35 3.50
CA VAL A 560 -21.70 -37.71 2.15
C VAL A 560 -21.93 -39.22 1.94
N VAL A 561 -22.63 -39.57 0.86
CA VAL A 561 -22.97 -40.95 0.50
C VAL A 561 -22.71 -41.16 -1.00
N ASP A 562 -22.27 -42.35 -1.37
CA ASP A 562 -22.16 -42.71 -2.80
C ASP A 562 -23.54 -42.61 -3.46
N ILE A 563 -23.62 -41.93 -4.60
CA ILE A 563 -24.86 -41.80 -5.38
C ILE A 563 -25.43 -43.16 -5.83
N ALA A 564 -24.60 -44.20 -5.93
CA ALA A 564 -25.05 -45.58 -6.18
C ALA A 564 -25.85 -46.18 -5.01
N SER A 565 -25.72 -45.61 -3.81
CA SER A 565 -26.46 -46.03 -2.60
C SER A 565 -27.70 -45.17 -2.34
N ASP A 566 -28.10 -44.32 -3.29
CA ASP A 566 -29.28 -43.48 -3.16
C ASP A 566 -30.56 -44.32 -3.11
N ILE A 567 -31.36 -44.08 -2.06
CA ILE A 567 -32.59 -44.83 -1.78
C ILE A 567 -33.85 -44.13 -2.32
N ALA A 568 -33.69 -43.09 -3.14
CA ALA A 568 -34.81 -42.44 -3.81
C ALA A 568 -35.66 -43.44 -4.62
N PRO A 569 -36.99 -43.27 -4.68
CA PRO A 569 -37.82 -44.08 -5.57
C PRO A 569 -37.32 -43.97 -7.01
N LEU A 570 -37.27 -45.10 -7.74
CA LEU A 570 -36.74 -45.15 -9.11
C LEU A 570 -37.31 -44.06 -10.03
N LYS A 571 -38.59 -43.71 -9.85
CA LYS A 571 -39.26 -42.67 -10.63
C LYS A 571 -38.71 -41.26 -10.35
N ILE A 572 -38.31 -40.95 -9.12
CA ILE A 572 -37.63 -39.70 -8.76
C ILE A 572 -36.26 -39.66 -9.44
N SER A 573 -35.44 -40.70 -9.27
CA SER A 573 -34.09 -40.73 -9.86
C SER A 573 -34.10 -40.71 -11.39
N GLN A 574 -35.11 -41.30 -12.03
CA GLN A 574 -35.32 -41.21 -13.47
C GLN A 574 -35.70 -39.79 -13.90
N TYR A 575 -36.52 -39.09 -13.10
CA TYR A 575 -36.92 -37.73 -13.39
C TYR A 575 -35.77 -36.73 -13.17
N GLU A 576 -34.98 -36.88 -12.11
CA GLU A 576 -33.76 -36.11 -11.85
C GLU A 576 -32.82 -36.09 -13.07
N LYS A 577 -32.63 -37.25 -13.72
CA LYS A 577 -31.83 -37.36 -14.96
C LYS A 577 -32.42 -36.61 -16.15
N GLN A 578 -33.74 -36.42 -16.20
CA GLN A 578 -34.42 -35.70 -17.27
C GLN A 578 -34.32 -34.19 -17.09
N ILE A 579 -34.29 -33.72 -15.84
CA ILE A 579 -34.29 -32.28 -15.51
C ILE A 579 -32.90 -31.70 -15.30
N PHE A 580 -31.89 -32.52 -15.04
CA PHE A 580 -30.53 -32.07 -14.70
C PHE A 580 -29.98 -31.02 -15.68
N ASP A 581 -30.01 -31.30 -16.98
CA ASP A 581 -29.44 -30.43 -18.03
C ASP A 581 -30.36 -29.27 -18.45
N LEU A 582 -31.52 -29.09 -17.80
CA LEU A 582 -32.47 -28.05 -18.20
C LEU A 582 -32.00 -26.66 -17.73
N PRO A 583 -32.10 -25.62 -18.59
CA PRO A 583 -31.56 -24.29 -18.31
C PRO A 583 -32.39 -23.47 -17.30
N THR A 584 -33.56 -23.98 -16.90
CA THR A 584 -34.48 -23.39 -15.91
C THR A 584 -34.77 -24.40 -14.80
N GLU A 585 -35.35 -23.96 -13.70
CA GLU A 585 -35.76 -24.89 -12.63
C GLU A 585 -37.03 -25.63 -13.03
N TRP A 586 -36.97 -26.95 -12.88
CA TRP A 586 -38.03 -27.91 -13.09
C TRP A 586 -38.11 -28.80 -11.87
N ALA A 587 -39.33 -29.07 -11.41
CA ALA A 587 -39.59 -29.95 -10.29
C ALA A 587 -40.55 -31.07 -10.65
N GLY A 588 -40.44 -32.14 -9.88
CA GLY A 588 -41.34 -33.26 -9.88
C GLY A 588 -41.56 -33.74 -8.44
N MET A 589 -42.70 -34.39 -8.20
CA MET A 589 -42.99 -34.96 -6.89
C MET A 589 -43.78 -36.26 -6.98
N ILE A 590 -43.61 -37.09 -5.96
CA ILE A 590 -44.50 -38.20 -5.63
C ILE A 590 -45.27 -37.81 -4.37
N THR A 591 -46.59 -37.70 -4.46
CA THR A 591 -47.43 -37.34 -3.30
C THR A 591 -47.48 -38.48 -2.29
N LYS A 592 -48.02 -38.22 -1.10
CA LYS A 592 -48.23 -39.24 -0.06
C LYS A 592 -49.07 -40.44 -0.55
N GLU A 593 -50.02 -40.18 -1.46
CA GLU A 593 -50.90 -41.18 -2.07
C GLU A 593 -50.24 -41.92 -3.25
N GLY A 594 -49.00 -41.55 -3.62
CA GLY A 594 -48.26 -42.16 -4.73
C GLY A 594 -48.56 -41.55 -6.11
N GLU A 595 -49.30 -40.44 -6.17
CA GLU A 595 -49.53 -39.69 -7.42
C GLU A 595 -48.20 -39.05 -7.88
N ILE A 596 -47.90 -39.15 -9.16
CA ILE A 596 -46.69 -38.55 -9.74
C ILE A 596 -47.07 -37.29 -10.50
N ILE A 597 -46.43 -36.19 -10.15
CA ILE A 597 -46.62 -34.89 -10.78
C ILE A 597 -45.25 -34.43 -11.26
N ASN A 598 -45.08 -34.38 -12.57
CA ASN A 598 -43.83 -33.94 -13.21
C ASN A 598 -44.04 -32.59 -13.90
N ASN A 599 -42.94 -32.03 -14.38
CA ASN A 599 -42.91 -30.86 -15.26
C ASN A 599 -43.47 -29.60 -14.61
N ILE A 600 -43.19 -29.44 -13.31
CA ILE A 600 -43.56 -28.25 -12.55
C ILE A 600 -42.45 -27.21 -12.77
N THR A 601 -42.79 -26.06 -13.33
CA THR A 601 -41.81 -24.97 -13.54
C THR A 601 -42.52 -23.62 -13.47
N SER A 602 -41.77 -22.58 -13.13
CA SER A 602 -42.19 -21.18 -13.28
C SER A 602 -41.59 -20.53 -14.53
N ASN A 603 -40.86 -21.29 -15.36
CA ASN A 603 -39.93 -20.79 -16.39
C ASN A 603 -38.82 -19.87 -15.85
N SER A 604 -38.60 -19.86 -14.53
CA SER A 604 -37.49 -19.16 -13.88
C SER A 604 -36.27 -20.07 -13.75
N ARG A 605 -35.08 -19.48 -13.75
CA ARG A 605 -33.81 -20.18 -13.46
C ARG A 605 -33.51 -20.33 -11.98
N LYS A 606 -34.35 -19.80 -11.09
CA LYS A 606 -34.11 -19.69 -9.64
C LYS A 606 -35.33 -20.01 -8.77
N ALA A 607 -36.43 -20.46 -9.39
CA ALA A 607 -37.64 -20.74 -8.63
C ALA A 607 -38.54 -21.73 -9.34
N VAL A 608 -39.30 -22.47 -8.56
CA VAL A 608 -40.38 -23.33 -9.02
C VAL A 608 -41.65 -23.09 -8.18
N ASP A 609 -42.80 -22.97 -8.85
CA ASP A 609 -44.09 -22.66 -8.21
C ASP A 609 -44.74 -23.90 -7.57
N LEU A 610 -44.13 -24.40 -6.49
CA LEU A 610 -44.63 -25.56 -5.76
C LEU A 610 -45.78 -25.20 -4.81
N ILE A 611 -45.60 -24.20 -3.95
CA ILE A 611 -46.56 -23.88 -2.87
C ILE A 611 -47.87 -23.37 -3.46
N ALA A 612 -47.81 -22.37 -4.35
CA ALA A 612 -48.99 -21.71 -4.91
C ALA A 612 -49.93 -22.68 -5.63
N LYS A 613 -49.38 -23.73 -6.25
CA LYS A 613 -50.14 -24.67 -7.09
C LYS A 613 -50.44 -26.00 -6.39
N TYR A 614 -49.59 -26.43 -5.45
CA TYR A 614 -49.63 -27.78 -4.91
C TYR A 614 -49.52 -27.88 -3.38
N GLY A 615 -49.61 -26.78 -2.62
CA GLY A 615 -49.37 -26.75 -1.16
C GLY A 615 -49.89 -27.97 -0.37
N LYS A 616 -51.18 -28.34 -0.50
CA LYS A 616 -51.72 -29.52 0.20
C LYS A 616 -51.10 -30.86 -0.23
N LYS A 617 -50.71 -31.00 -1.49
CA LYS A 617 -50.09 -32.21 -2.04
C LYS A 617 -48.62 -32.36 -1.64
N LEU A 618 -47.97 -31.30 -1.14
CA LEU A 618 -46.60 -31.36 -0.64
C LEU A 618 -46.49 -32.12 0.68
N GLN A 619 -47.56 -32.22 1.45
CA GLN A 619 -47.56 -32.89 2.74
C GLN A 619 -47.28 -34.39 2.58
N GLY A 620 -46.14 -34.85 3.11
CA GLY A 620 -45.68 -36.24 2.99
C GLY A 620 -45.14 -36.62 1.60
N ALA A 621 -44.98 -35.65 0.69
CA ALA A 621 -44.45 -35.90 -0.65
C ALA A 621 -42.92 -36.07 -0.65
N ILE A 622 -42.41 -36.75 -1.68
CA ILE A 622 -41.00 -36.71 -2.08
C ILE A 622 -40.91 -35.75 -3.26
N VAL A 623 -40.18 -34.65 -3.09
CA VAL A 623 -40.06 -33.56 -4.06
C VAL A 623 -38.62 -33.50 -4.55
N THR A 624 -38.44 -33.34 -5.86
CA THR A 624 -37.13 -33.13 -6.48
C THR A 624 -37.17 -31.99 -7.48
N HIS A 625 -36.08 -31.25 -7.59
CA HIS A 625 -35.87 -30.25 -8.65
C HIS A 625 -34.40 -30.11 -9.03
N ASN A 626 -34.12 -29.57 -10.22
CA ASN A 626 -32.76 -29.22 -10.61
C ASN A 626 -32.41 -27.82 -10.11
N HIS A 627 -31.13 -27.59 -9.85
CA HIS A 627 -30.56 -26.27 -9.58
C HIS A 627 -29.58 -25.92 -10.71
N PRO A 628 -30.05 -25.31 -11.82
CA PRO A 628 -29.18 -24.96 -12.95
C PRO A 628 -27.99 -24.06 -12.57
N ARG A 629 -28.14 -23.28 -11.50
CA ARG A 629 -27.13 -22.34 -10.98
C ARG A 629 -26.75 -22.61 -9.52
N GLY A 630 -27.22 -23.70 -8.94
CA GLY A 630 -27.03 -23.99 -7.52
C GLY A 630 -26.42 -25.36 -7.31
N ASN A 631 -25.71 -25.50 -6.21
CA ASN A 631 -25.03 -26.74 -5.84
C ASN A 631 -25.55 -27.31 -4.51
N SER A 632 -26.75 -26.93 -4.06
CA SER A 632 -27.46 -27.52 -2.91
C SER A 632 -28.86 -26.90 -2.75
N LEU A 633 -29.60 -27.30 -1.71
CA LEU A 633 -30.84 -26.67 -1.26
C LEU A 633 -30.66 -25.18 -0.89
N SER A 634 -31.62 -24.34 -1.26
CA SER A 634 -31.74 -22.92 -0.92
C SER A 634 -32.44 -22.71 0.43
N THR A 635 -32.44 -21.47 0.97
CA THR A 635 -33.23 -21.15 2.17
C THR A 635 -34.73 -21.33 1.93
N SER A 636 -35.20 -21.01 0.72
CA SER A 636 -36.60 -21.22 0.32
C SER A 636 -36.98 -22.70 0.33
N ASP A 637 -36.09 -23.56 -0.16
CA ASP A 637 -36.26 -25.01 -0.14
C ASP A 637 -36.40 -25.54 1.28
N ILE A 638 -35.49 -25.12 2.18
CA ILE A 638 -35.48 -25.58 3.57
C ILE A 638 -36.72 -25.08 4.32
N ARG A 639 -37.13 -23.83 4.09
CA ARG A 639 -38.36 -23.29 4.66
C ARG A 639 -39.58 -24.06 4.15
N MET A 640 -39.69 -24.28 2.84
CA MET A 640 -40.77 -25.07 2.26
C MET A 640 -40.82 -26.47 2.86
N PHE A 641 -39.67 -27.15 2.99
CA PHE A 641 -39.57 -28.45 3.64
C PHE A 641 -40.15 -28.44 5.06
N MET A 642 -39.77 -27.46 5.89
CA MET A 642 -40.24 -27.33 7.27
C MET A 642 -41.75 -27.03 7.36
N PHE A 643 -42.24 -26.06 6.58
CA PHE A 643 -43.61 -25.56 6.69
C PHE A 643 -44.63 -26.50 6.07
N GLU A 644 -44.32 -27.06 4.90
CA GLU A 644 -45.27 -27.88 4.12
C GLU A 644 -45.30 -29.34 4.59
N GLY A 645 -44.36 -29.76 5.45
CA GLY A 645 -44.30 -31.14 5.94
C GLY A 645 -43.95 -32.14 4.86
N ILE A 646 -42.99 -31.77 4.00
CA ILE A 646 -42.45 -32.63 2.95
C ILE A 646 -41.71 -33.81 3.59
N LYS A 647 -41.82 -35.01 3.00
CA LYS A 647 -41.12 -36.21 3.48
C LYS A 647 -39.64 -36.17 3.10
N GLU A 648 -39.34 -35.80 1.87
CA GLU A 648 -37.98 -35.64 1.37
C GLU A 648 -37.95 -34.56 0.28
N LEU A 649 -37.01 -33.62 0.39
CA LEU A 649 -36.76 -32.58 -0.61
C LEU A 649 -35.37 -32.75 -1.19
N ARG A 650 -35.28 -32.75 -2.53
CA ARG A 650 -34.07 -33.12 -3.26
C ARG A 650 -33.72 -32.05 -4.29
N ALA A 651 -32.46 -31.65 -4.33
CA ALA A 651 -31.92 -30.71 -5.30
C ALA A 651 -30.77 -31.35 -6.07
N VAL A 652 -30.93 -31.45 -7.40
CA VAL A 652 -29.89 -31.91 -8.32
C VAL A 652 -28.96 -30.74 -8.62
N ALA A 653 -27.69 -30.84 -8.23
CA ALA A 653 -26.68 -29.82 -8.47
C ALA A 653 -26.38 -29.73 -9.96
N GLY A 654 -26.52 -28.55 -10.56
CA GLY A 654 -26.31 -28.34 -12.00
C GLY A 654 -24.85 -28.51 -12.47
N THR A 655 -23.89 -28.60 -11.54
CA THR A 655 -22.46 -28.69 -11.87
C THR A 655 -21.97 -30.10 -12.14
N ASP A 656 -22.44 -31.09 -11.39
CA ASP A 656 -21.93 -32.46 -11.44
C ASP A 656 -23.03 -33.55 -11.37
N GLY A 657 -24.29 -33.14 -11.28
CA GLY A 657 -25.43 -34.04 -11.15
C GLY A 657 -25.53 -34.72 -9.78
N SER A 658 -24.73 -34.31 -8.80
CA SER A 658 -24.87 -34.77 -7.41
C SER A 658 -26.20 -34.29 -6.83
N VAL A 659 -26.71 -35.01 -5.81
CA VAL A 659 -28.03 -34.72 -5.24
C VAL A 659 -27.92 -34.39 -3.75
N PHE A 660 -28.47 -33.25 -3.36
CA PHE A 660 -28.64 -32.88 -1.96
C PHE A 660 -30.06 -33.22 -1.53
N ALA A 661 -30.19 -34.05 -0.50
CA ALA A 661 -31.47 -34.48 0.04
C ALA A 661 -31.62 -34.05 1.50
N LEU A 662 -32.71 -33.35 1.81
CA LEU A 662 -33.18 -33.12 3.18
C LEU A 662 -34.38 -34.01 3.42
N ARG A 663 -34.25 -34.95 4.35
CA ARG A 663 -35.23 -36.01 4.61
C ARG A 663 -35.75 -35.92 6.02
N ASN A 664 -37.06 -36.10 6.17
CA ASN A 664 -37.72 -36.30 7.45
C ASN A 664 -37.75 -37.81 7.77
N ILE A 665 -37.08 -38.21 8.83
CA ILE A 665 -36.98 -39.62 9.29
C ILE A 665 -37.70 -39.86 10.62
N GLY A 666 -38.26 -38.83 11.24
CA GLY A 666 -38.94 -38.91 12.53
C GLY A 666 -40.24 -38.11 12.58
N GLU A 667 -40.57 -37.59 13.76
CA GLU A 667 -41.78 -36.79 13.96
C GLU A 667 -41.69 -35.41 13.28
N LYS A 668 -42.77 -34.97 12.63
CA LYS A 668 -42.86 -33.64 12.01
C LYS A 668 -42.66 -32.54 13.06
N LEU A 669 -41.96 -31.47 12.71
CA LEU A 669 -41.85 -30.28 13.56
C LEU A 669 -43.23 -29.68 13.83
N THR A 670 -43.46 -29.33 15.09
CA THR A 670 -44.59 -28.50 15.49
C THR A 670 -44.36 -27.05 15.08
N ILE A 671 -45.43 -26.27 14.97
CA ILE A 671 -45.34 -24.83 14.67
C ILE A 671 -44.46 -24.10 15.70
N SER A 672 -44.52 -24.51 16.97
CA SER A 672 -43.69 -23.95 18.05
C SER A 672 -42.20 -24.23 17.86
N GLU A 673 -41.85 -25.44 17.41
CA GLU A 673 -40.46 -25.79 17.14
C GLU A 673 -39.92 -25.01 15.92
N ILE A 674 -40.71 -24.89 14.86
CA ILE A 674 -40.34 -24.10 13.68
C ILE A 674 -40.11 -22.63 14.08
N ALA A 675 -41.01 -22.05 14.89
CA ALA A 675 -40.84 -20.69 15.40
C ALA A 675 -39.57 -20.53 16.25
N THR A 676 -39.22 -21.56 17.04
CA THR A 676 -37.99 -21.58 17.85
C THR A 676 -36.74 -21.62 16.97
N ILE A 677 -36.72 -22.47 15.94
CA ILE A 677 -35.64 -22.53 14.94
C ILE A 677 -35.45 -21.16 14.29
N GLN A 678 -36.53 -20.53 13.81
CA GLN A 678 -36.46 -19.20 13.19
C GLN A 678 -35.91 -18.15 14.16
N LYS A 679 -36.35 -18.16 15.42
CA LYS A 679 -35.86 -17.23 16.46
C LYS A 679 -34.37 -17.42 16.75
N ASN A 680 -33.91 -18.67 16.82
CA ASN A 680 -32.50 -18.98 17.05
C ASN A 680 -31.61 -18.48 15.92
N ILE A 681 -32.05 -18.66 14.67
CA ILE A 681 -31.33 -18.17 13.48
C ILE A 681 -31.26 -16.65 13.48
N VAL A 682 -32.38 -15.98 13.74
CA VAL A 682 -32.41 -14.52 13.85
C VAL A 682 -31.45 -14.03 14.93
N LYS A 683 -31.44 -14.67 16.11
CA LYS A 683 -30.53 -14.33 17.21
C LYS A 683 -29.06 -14.57 16.86
N ALA A 684 -28.75 -15.68 16.18
CA ALA A 684 -27.39 -16.03 15.77
C ALA A 684 -26.84 -15.06 14.71
N LEU A 685 -27.70 -14.50 13.87
CA LEU A 685 -27.33 -13.59 12.78
C LEU A 685 -27.39 -12.09 13.17
N GLN A 686 -28.05 -11.75 14.29
CA GLN A 686 -28.23 -10.37 14.79
C GLN A 686 -27.04 -9.63 15.42
N PRO A 687 -25.84 -10.19 15.70
CA PRO A 687 -24.70 -9.37 16.14
C PRO A 687 -24.16 -8.41 15.07
N SER A 688 -24.65 -8.47 13.83
CA SER A 688 -24.04 -7.82 12.65
C SER A 688 -24.63 -6.45 12.26
N GLY A 689 -25.69 -5.94 12.91
CA GLY A 689 -26.27 -4.61 12.62
C GLY A 689 -26.83 -4.42 11.19
N ALA A 690 -26.72 -5.41 10.31
CA ALA A 690 -27.27 -5.43 8.97
C ALA A 690 -28.57 -6.25 8.96
N GLY A 691 -29.55 -5.84 8.14
CA GLY A 691 -30.78 -6.61 7.97
C GLY A 691 -30.47 -8.03 7.50
N ILE A 692 -31.04 -9.04 8.17
CA ILE A 692 -30.89 -10.45 7.80
C ILE A 692 -31.46 -10.64 6.39
N LYS A 693 -30.61 -11.01 5.44
CA LYS A 693 -31.04 -11.36 4.07
C LYS A 693 -31.64 -12.76 4.12
N ASP A 694 -32.98 -12.86 4.06
CA ASP A 694 -33.72 -14.13 4.24
C ASP A 694 -33.25 -15.31 3.38
N ASN A 695 -32.58 -15.07 2.24
CA ASN A 695 -32.16 -16.12 1.29
C ASN A 695 -30.63 -16.27 1.16
N ALA A 696 -29.83 -15.64 2.02
CA ALA A 696 -28.38 -15.77 1.90
C ALA A 696 -27.87 -17.19 2.30
N LEU A 697 -26.71 -17.58 1.76
CA LEU A 697 -26.20 -18.95 1.90
C LEU A 697 -25.91 -19.33 3.37
N ASP A 698 -25.43 -18.37 4.14
CA ASP A 698 -25.21 -18.46 5.59
C ASP A 698 -26.50 -18.68 6.38
N VAL A 699 -27.62 -18.14 5.89
CA VAL A 699 -28.95 -18.36 6.47
C VAL A 699 -29.43 -19.78 6.21
N ALA A 700 -29.27 -20.30 4.99
CA ALA A 700 -29.56 -21.71 4.68
C ALA A 700 -28.75 -22.66 5.56
N ASP A 701 -27.45 -22.40 5.72
CA ASP A 701 -26.56 -23.20 6.57
C ASP A 701 -26.98 -23.12 8.05
N ALA A 702 -27.42 -21.95 8.52
CA ALA A 702 -27.97 -21.79 9.86
C ALA A 702 -29.26 -22.60 10.05
N TYR A 703 -30.16 -22.62 9.05
CA TYR A 703 -31.36 -23.49 9.08
C TYR A 703 -31.01 -24.96 9.15
N ILE A 704 -30.08 -25.45 8.31
CA ILE A 704 -29.64 -26.85 8.36
C ILE A 704 -29.03 -27.17 9.72
N LYS A 705 -28.13 -26.31 10.24
CA LYS A 705 -27.51 -26.51 11.57
C LYS A 705 -28.54 -26.61 12.68
N GLU A 706 -29.54 -25.72 12.72
CA GLU A 706 -30.61 -25.81 13.72
C GLU A 706 -31.48 -27.06 13.53
N LEU A 707 -31.81 -27.43 12.29
CA LEU A 707 -32.56 -28.66 12.01
C LEU A 707 -31.80 -29.91 12.48
N MET A 708 -30.49 -29.97 12.27
CA MET A 708 -29.67 -31.11 12.67
C MET A 708 -29.54 -31.25 14.20
N LYS A 709 -29.87 -30.22 15.00
CA LYS A 709 -29.96 -30.35 16.48
C LYS A 709 -31.14 -31.20 16.93
N HIS A 710 -32.14 -31.41 16.07
CA HIS A 710 -33.24 -32.32 16.32
C HIS A 710 -32.84 -33.75 15.93
N GLU A 711 -31.89 -34.32 16.71
CA GLU A 711 -31.31 -35.64 16.45
C GLU A 711 -32.38 -36.72 16.23
N GLY A 712 -32.17 -37.55 15.21
CA GLY A 712 -33.07 -38.65 14.86
C GLY A 712 -34.36 -38.24 14.13
N ARG A 713 -34.57 -36.95 13.83
CA ARG A 713 -35.76 -36.48 13.08
C ARG A 713 -35.47 -36.09 11.64
N PHE A 714 -34.24 -35.65 11.36
CA PHE A 714 -33.85 -35.18 10.04
C PHE A 714 -32.51 -35.77 9.60
N GLU A 715 -32.38 -36.01 8.30
CA GLU A 715 -31.10 -36.28 7.65
C GLU A 715 -30.86 -35.25 6.56
N TYR A 716 -29.63 -34.74 6.49
CA TYR A 716 -29.15 -33.96 5.34
C TYR A 716 -28.02 -34.75 4.66
N ILE A 717 -28.25 -35.16 3.41
CA ILE A 717 -27.40 -36.11 2.69
C ILE A 717 -26.93 -35.49 1.38
N HIS A 718 -25.66 -35.68 1.05
CA HIS A 718 -25.10 -35.36 -0.26
C HIS A 718 -24.72 -36.65 -0.99
N TYR A 719 -25.56 -37.04 -1.94
CA TYR A 719 -25.31 -38.16 -2.83
C TYR A 719 -24.41 -37.72 -3.97
N LYS A 720 -23.17 -38.22 -4.01
CA LYS A 720 -22.21 -37.91 -5.07
C LYS A 720 -21.43 -39.15 -5.47
N LYS A 721 -20.82 -39.12 -6.65
CA LYS A 721 -19.87 -40.16 -7.06
C LYS A 721 -18.64 -40.08 -6.16
N LEU A 722 -18.32 -41.16 -5.45
CA LEU A 722 -17.15 -41.26 -4.57
C LEU A 722 -15.94 -41.87 -5.26
#